data_AF-A0A356VTM3-F1
#
_entry.id   AF-A0A356VTM3-F1
#
_cell.length_a   1.000
_cell.length_b   1.000
_cell.length_c   1.000
_cell.angle_alpha   90.00
_cell.angle_beta   90.00
_cell.angle_gamma   90.00
#
_symmetry.space_group_name_H-M   'P 1'
#
loop_
_entity.id
_entity.type
_entity.pdbx_description
1 polymer ?
#
loop_
_entity_poly.entity_id
_entity_poly.type
_entity_poly.pdbx_seq_one_letter_code
_entity_poly.pdbx_strand_id
1 'polypeptide(L)'
;KAEPKQNLKPELKKPVAEKPKPAKKFYGQDAKPAQPAKKADAKPKGKPVAKQKQSKKNLAFGGGGNAFGRRRNKQPHRRPVEVTDNEHGFQKPVGKQIREISIGETIKVSEIADKMAIKAVEVIKFMMSLGTMVTINQVLDQETAQLIIEEMGHKAVLVNENQLEDDVIHSDESEYEVITRAPVVTIMGHVDHGKTSLLDYIRKAKVAHGESGGITQHIGAYHVKTEQGGVTFIDTPGHEAFTAMRARGAKVTDVVVIVVAADDGVMPQTKEAIQHAKAAGLTMVVAINKMDKEGANPDRVMQELVAEEVVPEDWGGDVPFTKLSAKTGEGVDDLLESIALLAEILELKAPSKGPARGVVIESRLDKGRGPVATVLVQSGMVSKGDIVLCGMEYGRIRSLVNEHGKIITSAGPSMPVEVLGMSGVPVAGDDMICVENERKAREVAGHRQTKAKELKIARQQKSKLDNMFNRMAEGDIKNVNIILKADVQGSIEAIVDALVKLSNEEVKVSVVSSGVGGISETDANLALASDAMIFGFNVRADVKAKRIIDSEGVFLKYYSVIYEIVDEVKRAVEGKLASDFQENIVGVADVRDVFKAPKIGLIAGCMVTEGTMKRNNPIRVLRENIVIYEGSLESLRRFKDDVNEVNKSMECGIGVKDYNDVKVGDQIECYERIEVKRTLD
;
A
#
# COMPACT_ATOMS: atom_id res chain seq x y z
N LYS A 1 8.61 1.94 68.97
CA LYS A 1 7.83 1.64 70.20
C LYS A 1 6.55 0.93 69.79
N ALA A 2 6.31 -0.24 70.38
CA ALA A 2 5.05 -0.99 70.51
C ALA A 2 4.30 -1.50 69.24
N GLU A 3 4.46 -2.81 69.02
CA GLU A 3 3.53 -3.89 68.59
C GLU A 3 2.00 -3.72 68.81
N PRO A 4 1.06 -4.59 68.31
CA PRO A 4 1.20 -6.06 68.09
C PRO A 4 0.44 -6.81 66.94
N LYS A 5 1.05 -7.94 66.53
CA LYS A 5 0.59 -9.35 66.24
C LYS A 5 -0.68 -9.69 65.41
N GLN A 6 -0.57 -10.63 64.44
CA GLN A 6 -1.03 -12.06 64.54
C GLN A 6 -1.00 -12.90 63.22
N ASN A 7 -0.25 -14.02 63.25
CA ASN A 7 -0.46 -15.42 62.77
C ASN A 7 -1.27 -15.76 61.48
N LEU A 8 -0.65 -16.36 60.45
CA LEU A 8 -0.31 -17.80 60.19
C LEU A 8 -1.46 -18.67 59.65
N LYS A 9 -1.35 -19.07 58.37
CA LYS A 9 -2.15 -20.12 57.68
C LYS A 9 -1.27 -21.36 57.40
N PRO A 10 -1.81 -22.59 57.38
CA PRO A 10 -1.05 -23.82 57.14
C PRO A 10 -1.07 -24.30 55.67
N GLU A 11 0.04 -24.93 55.27
CA GLU A 11 0.29 -25.64 54.00
C GLU A 11 -0.22 -27.09 53.98
N LEU A 12 -0.34 -27.66 52.75
CA LEU A 12 -0.39 -29.07 52.27
C LEU A 12 -1.54 -29.22 51.22
N LYS A 13 -1.45 -29.82 50.02
CA LYS A 13 -0.50 -30.68 49.28
C LYS A 13 -0.78 -30.54 47.77
N LYS A 14 0.23 -30.64 46.91
CA LYS A 14 0.11 -30.95 45.46
C LYS A 14 0.77 -32.32 45.17
N PRO A 15 0.25 -33.13 44.22
CA PRO A 15 0.87 -34.40 43.83
C PRO A 15 1.99 -34.25 42.77
N VAL A 16 2.86 -35.26 42.74
CA VAL A 16 4.15 -35.36 42.05
C VAL A 16 4.08 -36.35 40.87
N ALA A 17 4.77 -36.02 39.76
CA ALA A 17 5.50 -36.91 38.81
C ALA A 17 5.94 -36.08 37.59
N GLU A 18 7.06 -36.23 36.86
CA GLU A 18 8.36 -36.89 37.01
C GLU A 18 9.23 -36.34 35.83
N LYS A 19 10.54 -36.11 35.99
CA LYS A 19 11.46 -35.60 34.94
C LYS A 19 12.54 -36.65 34.61
N PRO A 20 12.94 -36.84 33.32
CA PRO A 20 14.09 -37.67 32.99
C PRO A 20 15.43 -36.89 33.01
N LYS A 21 16.52 -37.60 33.32
CA LYS A 21 17.90 -37.16 33.60
C LYS A 21 18.81 -37.09 32.35
N PRO A 22 19.97 -36.38 32.40
CA PRO A 22 20.87 -36.16 31.26
C PRO A 22 22.09 -37.11 31.24
N ALA A 23 22.70 -37.32 30.06
CA ALA A 23 23.95 -38.10 29.91
C ALA A 23 25.12 -37.20 29.41
N LYS A 24 26.29 -37.38 30.02
CA LYS A 24 27.55 -36.61 29.84
C LYS A 24 28.54 -37.33 28.88
N LYS A 25 29.41 -36.52 28.26
CA LYS A 25 30.60 -36.88 27.45
C LYS A 25 31.82 -37.26 28.30
N PHE A 26 32.74 -38.07 27.75
CA PHE A 26 34.20 -38.07 28.05
C PHE A 26 35.03 -38.59 26.84
N TYR A 27 36.23 -38.01 26.64
CA TYR A 27 37.30 -38.25 25.63
C TYR A 27 38.11 -39.56 25.89
N GLY A 28 38.95 -40.18 25.03
CA GLY A 28 39.52 -39.93 23.68
C GLY A 28 40.61 -40.98 23.28
N GLN A 29 41.07 -40.94 22.01
CA GLN A 29 42.36 -41.44 21.38
C GLN A 29 42.72 -42.95 21.44
N ASP A 30 43.32 -43.67 20.45
CA ASP A 30 44.07 -43.42 19.20
C ASP A 30 44.06 -44.67 18.28
N ALA A 31 44.21 -44.50 16.95
CA ALA A 31 45.03 -45.30 15.98
C ALA A 31 44.51 -45.24 14.51
N LYS A 32 45.42 -44.90 13.57
CA LYS A 32 45.29 -44.85 12.09
C LYS A 32 45.89 -46.14 11.43
N PRO A 33 46.06 -46.26 10.08
CA PRO A 33 45.10 -46.23 8.95
C PRO A 33 45.31 -47.40 7.94
N ALA A 34 44.39 -47.67 7.00
CA ALA A 34 44.71 -48.38 5.74
C ALA A 34 43.65 -48.23 4.61
N GLN A 35 44.14 -47.98 3.39
CA GLN A 35 43.56 -48.21 2.05
C GLN A 35 44.61 -49.06 1.26
N PRO A 36 44.44 -49.47 -0.02
CA PRO A 36 43.28 -49.91 -0.84
C PRO A 36 43.60 -51.21 -1.64
N ALA A 37 42.65 -51.78 -2.42
CA ALA A 37 43.00 -52.69 -3.54
C ALA A 37 41.96 -52.77 -4.68
N LYS A 38 42.47 -52.71 -5.92
CA LYS A 38 41.81 -52.90 -7.23
C LYS A 38 41.68 -54.40 -7.58
N LYS A 39 40.78 -54.76 -8.52
CA LYS A 39 41.10 -55.56 -9.73
C LYS A 39 39.93 -55.66 -10.73
N ALA A 40 40.30 -55.88 -11.98
CA ALA A 40 39.56 -55.69 -13.22
C ALA A 40 39.26 -57.02 -13.96
N ASP A 41 38.50 -56.87 -15.07
CA ASP A 41 38.44 -57.65 -16.31
C ASP A 41 37.69 -59.01 -16.38
N ALA A 42 36.62 -59.07 -17.20
CA ALA A 42 36.63 -59.68 -18.55
C ALA A 42 35.21 -59.97 -19.11
N LYS A 43 34.96 -59.56 -20.37
CA LYS A 43 33.83 -59.95 -21.29
C LYS A 43 34.09 -61.36 -21.90
N PRO A 44 33.32 -61.97 -22.88
CA PRO A 44 32.29 -61.45 -23.82
C PRO A 44 31.15 -62.40 -24.31
N LYS A 45 30.36 -61.91 -25.31
CA LYS A 45 29.56 -62.58 -26.39
C LYS A 45 28.02 -62.64 -26.16
N GLY A 46 27.11 -62.31 -27.09
CA GLY A 46 27.20 -61.79 -28.46
C GLY A 46 25.79 -61.54 -29.10
N LYS A 47 25.65 -60.41 -29.82
CA LYS A 47 24.98 -60.06 -31.13
C LYS A 47 23.80 -60.91 -31.70
N PRO A 48 23.01 -60.47 -32.74
CA PRO A 48 23.15 -59.25 -33.60
C PRO A 48 21.87 -58.46 -34.08
N VAL A 49 22.07 -57.18 -34.48
CA VAL A 49 21.68 -56.47 -35.76
C VAL A 49 20.16 -56.26 -36.08
N ALA A 50 19.61 -55.13 -36.57
CA ALA A 50 20.01 -54.04 -37.50
C ALA A 50 19.40 -52.66 -37.08
N LYS A 51 20.00 -51.46 -37.20
CA LYS A 51 20.69 -50.68 -38.27
C LYS A 51 19.75 -49.87 -39.21
N GLN A 52 19.71 -48.54 -38.99
CA GLN A 52 20.00 -47.48 -39.98
C GLN A 52 20.11 -46.13 -39.22
N LYS A 53 21.34 -45.64 -38.93
CA LYS A 53 22.22 -44.73 -39.71
C LYS A 53 21.69 -43.29 -39.78
N GLN A 54 22.25 -42.37 -38.98
CA GLN A 54 23.48 -41.57 -39.19
C GLN A 54 23.15 -40.28 -39.95
N SER A 55 23.67 -39.09 -39.61
CA SER A 55 24.91 -38.69 -38.91
C SER A 55 24.78 -37.20 -38.55
N LYS A 56 25.11 -36.76 -37.32
CA LYS A 56 26.46 -36.41 -36.80
C LYS A 56 27.11 -35.27 -37.60
N LYS A 57 27.70 -34.22 -37.01
CA LYS A 57 27.99 -33.87 -35.62
C LYS A 57 28.76 -32.53 -35.63
N ASN A 58 28.69 -31.80 -34.51
CA ASN A 58 29.80 -31.12 -33.82
C ASN A 58 30.27 -29.76 -34.40
N LEU A 59 30.89 -28.82 -33.68
CA LEU A 59 31.35 -28.60 -32.29
C LEU A 59 31.62 -27.06 -32.23
N ALA A 60 31.08 -26.34 -31.25
CA ALA A 60 31.79 -25.78 -30.09
C ALA A 60 32.81 -24.63 -30.33
N PHE A 61 32.52 -23.50 -29.64
CA PHE A 61 33.43 -22.58 -28.93
C PHE A 61 34.44 -21.67 -29.67
N GLY A 62 34.25 -20.35 -29.48
CA GLY A 62 35.28 -19.48 -28.88
C GLY A 62 36.09 -18.55 -29.78
N GLY A 63 35.94 -17.24 -29.56
CA GLY A 63 37.08 -16.30 -29.44
C GLY A 63 37.66 -15.64 -30.69
N GLY A 64 37.36 -14.34 -30.84
CA GLY A 64 38.21 -13.21 -31.29
C GLY A 64 39.35 -13.39 -32.29
N GLY A 65 39.46 -12.45 -33.25
CA GLY A 65 40.71 -12.23 -33.98
C GLY A 65 40.57 -11.41 -35.25
N ASN A 66 41.25 -10.28 -35.30
CA ASN A 66 41.19 -9.22 -36.30
C ASN A 66 41.96 -9.54 -37.60
N ALA A 67 41.55 -8.86 -38.67
CA ALA A 67 42.35 -8.35 -39.80
C ALA A 67 43.02 -9.34 -40.78
N PHE A 68 42.71 -9.17 -42.08
CA PHE A 68 43.73 -8.97 -43.13
C PHE A 68 43.06 -8.41 -44.39
N GLY A 69 43.42 -7.17 -44.75
CA GLY A 69 43.11 -6.59 -46.05
C GLY A 69 44.26 -6.78 -47.05
N ARG A 70 43.94 -6.75 -48.34
CA ARG A 70 44.50 -5.77 -49.31
C ARG A 70 44.07 -6.03 -50.77
N ARG A 71 43.48 -4.97 -51.35
CA ARG A 71 43.80 -4.32 -52.64
C ARG A 71 43.82 -5.15 -53.94
N ARG A 72 43.05 -4.66 -54.93
CA ARG A 72 43.64 -3.90 -56.05
C ARG A 72 42.63 -3.03 -56.84
N ASN A 73 43.05 -1.79 -57.06
CA ASN A 73 42.47 -0.70 -57.86
C ASN A 73 42.39 -1.00 -59.37
N LYS A 74 41.40 -0.42 -60.08
CA LYS A 74 41.57 0.70 -61.04
C LYS A 74 40.25 1.10 -61.75
N GLN A 75 39.95 2.41 -61.67
CA GLN A 75 38.99 3.23 -62.45
C GLN A 75 39.45 3.43 -63.93
N PRO A 76 38.79 4.27 -64.77
CA PRO A 76 37.40 4.28 -65.26
C PRO A 76 37.33 4.53 -66.81
N HIS A 77 36.16 4.48 -67.45
CA HIS A 77 35.90 5.31 -68.65
C HIS A 77 34.40 5.49 -68.95
N ARG A 78 33.98 6.75 -69.08
CA ARG A 78 32.67 7.21 -69.60
C ARG A 78 32.62 7.11 -71.13
N ARG A 79 31.43 6.86 -71.69
CA ARG A 79 30.81 7.62 -72.81
C ARG A 79 29.27 7.45 -72.81
N PRO A 80 28.51 8.41 -73.37
CA PRO A 80 27.16 8.79 -72.97
C PRO A 80 26.06 8.25 -73.89
N VAL A 81 24.80 8.19 -73.39
CA VAL A 81 23.59 8.04 -74.22
C VAL A 81 22.49 8.96 -73.67
N GLU A 82 21.69 9.44 -74.62
CA GLU A 82 20.89 10.66 -74.68
C GLU A 82 19.68 10.73 -73.76
N VAL A 83 19.29 11.98 -73.49
CA VAL A 83 18.04 12.39 -72.86
C VAL A 83 16.93 12.30 -73.90
N THR A 84 15.91 11.51 -73.62
CA THR A 84 14.59 11.64 -74.27
C THR A 84 13.58 12.09 -73.23
N ASP A 85 13.02 13.26 -73.48
CA ASP A 85 11.83 13.77 -72.81
C ASP A 85 10.67 12.79 -73.00
N ASN A 86 10.03 12.43 -71.88
CA ASN A 86 8.66 11.99 -71.86
C ASN A 86 7.97 12.66 -70.68
N GLU A 87 7.21 13.70 -71.01
CA GLU A 87 6.20 14.31 -70.17
C GLU A 87 5.06 13.32 -69.86
N HIS A 88 4.37 13.59 -68.74
CA HIS A 88 3.15 12.96 -68.22
C HIS A 88 3.29 11.71 -67.33
N GLY A 89 3.49 11.99 -66.03
CA GLY A 89 2.98 11.17 -64.93
C GLY A 89 2.01 11.99 -64.08
N PHE A 90 0.75 12.10 -64.51
CA PHE A 90 -0.34 12.66 -63.71
C PHE A 90 -0.51 11.83 -62.44
N GLN A 91 0.08 12.24 -61.31
CA GLN A 91 -0.29 11.73 -59.99
C GLN A 91 -1.67 12.29 -59.67
N LYS A 92 -2.71 11.47 -59.84
CA LYS A 92 -4.00 11.74 -59.19
C LYS A 92 -3.73 11.97 -57.69
N PRO A 93 -4.17 13.09 -57.09
CA PRO A 93 -4.16 13.19 -55.65
C PRO A 93 -5.03 12.05 -55.12
N VAL A 94 -4.41 11.13 -54.38
CA VAL A 94 -5.15 10.12 -53.63
C VAL A 94 -5.96 10.90 -52.60
N GLY A 95 -7.23 11.17 -52.90
CA GLY A 95 -8.13 11.76 -51.93
C GLY A 95 -8.08 10.91 -50.67
N LYS A 96 -7.90 11.54 -49.51
CA LYS A 96 -7.94 10.87 -48.19
C LYS A 96 -9.17 9.96 -48.18
N GLN A 97 -8.97 8.65 -48.24
CA GLN A 97 -10.05 7.71 -48.04
C GLN A 97 -10.43 7.78 -46.57
N ILE A 98 -11.57 8.40 -46.28
CA ILE A 98 -12.16 8.40 -44.95
C ILE A 98 -12.52 6.94 -44.65
N ARG A 99 -11.88 6.39 -43.62
CA ARG A 99 -12.13 5.03 -43.15
C ARG A 99 -12.92 5.09 -41.86
N GLU A 100 -13.89 4.20 -41.73
CA GLU A 100 -14.54 3.94 -40.46
C GLU A 100 -13.64 2.98 -39.67
N ILE A 101 -13.21 3.41 -38.49
CA ILE A 101 -12.25 2.68 -37.67
C ILE A 101 -12.96 2.26 -36.40
N SER A 102 -13.06 0.95 -36.20
CA SER A 102 -13.55 0.39 -34.95
C SER A 102 -12.51 0.58 -33.84
N ILE A 103 -12.90 1.30 -32.80
CA ILE A 103 -12.08 1.56 -31.61
C ILE A 103 -12.71 0.77 -30.46
N GLY A 104 -11.95 -0.16 -29.87
CA GLY A 104 -12.29 -0.78 -28.60
C GLY A 104 -12.04 0.20 -27.43
N GLU A 105 -12.03 -0.29 -26.20
CA GLU A 105 -11.76 0.58 -25.03
C GLU A 105 -10.29 1.05 -24.95
N THR A 106 -9.36 0.24 -25.45
CA THR A 106 -7.93 0.57 -25.54
C THR A 106 -7.35 0.09 -26.86
N ILE A 107 -6.44 0.85 -27.47
CA ILE A 107 -5.81 0.48 -28.74
C ILE A 107 -4.36 0.97 -28.79
N LYS A 108 -3.46 0.20 -29.41
CA LYS A 108 -2.05 0.64 -29.59
C LYS A 108 -1.93 1.68 -30.69
N VAL A 109 -0.98 2.61 -30.54
CA VAL A 109 -0.64 3.60 -31.59
C VAL A 109 -0.31 2.91 -32.93
N SER A 110 0.39 1.77 -32.89
CA SER A 110 0.64 0.96 -34.09
C SER A 110 -0.64 0.45 -34.76
N GLU A 111 -1.60 -0.03 -33.96
CA GLU A 111 -2.86 -0.59 -34.45
C GLU A 111 -3.79 0.51 -34.98
N ILE A 112 -3.80 1.70 -34.35
CA ILE A 112 -4.49 2.90 -34.88
C ILE A 112 -3.90 3.25 -36.25
N ALA A 113 -2.57 3.35 -36.34
CA ALA A 113 -1.88 3.72 -37.57
C ALA A 113 -2.16 2.72 -38.70
N ASP A 114 -2.15 1.42 -38.40
CA ASP A 114 -2.46 0.34 -39.34
C ASP A 114 -3.93 0.40 -39.80
N LYS A 115 -4.89 0.62 -38.90
CA LYS A 115 -6.32 0.77 -39.24
C LYS A 115 -6.59 2.01 -40.11
N MET A 116 -5.88 3.12 -39.85
CA MET A 116 -5.91 4.34 -40.66
C MET A 116 -5.17 4.19 -42.00
N ALA A 117 -4.32 3.17 -42.15
CA ALA A 117 -3.31 3.05 -43.21
C ALA A 117 -2.40 4.29 -43.32
N ILE A 118 -2.04 4.85 -42.18
CA ILE A 118 -1.10 5.97 -42.03
C ILE A 118 0.18 5.45 -41.37
N LYS A 119 1.33 6.05 -41.66
CA LYS A 119 2.58 5.67 -40.99
C LYS A 119 2.50 6.06 -39.51
N ALA A 120 2.88 5.15 -38.60
CA ALA A 120 2.90 5.41 -37.15
C ALA A 120 3.67 6.69 -36.75
N VAL A 121 4.68 7.08 -37.53
CA VAL A 121 5.44 8.33 -37.34
C VAL A 121 4.56 9.58 -37.45
N GLU A 122 3.56 9.59 -38.32
CA GLU A 122 2.65 10.74 -38.50
C GLU A 122 1.68 10.86 -37.32
N VAL A 123 1.16 9.73 -36.83
CA VAL A 123 0.33 9.67 -35.62
C VAL A 123 1.11 10.15 -34.38
N ILE A 124 2.38 9.74 -34.24
CA ILE A 124 3.25 10.20 -33.15
C ILE A 124 3.53 11.71 -33.25
N LYS A 125 3.83 12.22 -34.45
CA LYS A 125 4.03 13.66 -34.65
C LYS A 125 2.80 14.48 -34.29
N PHE A 126 1.62 13.97 -34.61
CA PHE A 126 0.36 14.60 -34.26
C PHE A 126 0.15 14.62 -32.73
N MET A 127 0.40 13.50 -32.04
CA MET A 127 0.35 13.45 -30.57
C MET A 127 1.33 14.44 -29.91
N MET A 128 2.53 14.59 -30.48
CA MET A 128 3.49 15.61 -30.03
C MET A 128 2.95 17.03 -30.19
N SER A 129 2.19 17.31 -31.25
CA SER A 129 1.55 18.63 -31.45
C SER A 129 0.44 18.92 -30.44
N LEU A 130 -0.23 17.87 -29.94
CA LEU A 130 -1.19 17.94 -28.83
C LEU A 130 -0.51 17.97 -27.45
N GLY A 131 0.81 18.04 -27.40
CA GLY A 131 1.58 18.11 -26.15
C GLY A 131 1.77 16.77 -25.44
N THR A 132 1.42 15.63 -26.06
CA THR A 132 1.61 14.30 -25.48
C THR A 132 2.65 13.50 -26.27
N MET A 133 3.76 13.14 -25.63
CA MET A 133 4.76 12.27 -26.26
C MET A 133 4.32 10.81 -26.13
N VAL A 134 4.21 10.12 -27.28
CA VAL A 134 3.84 8.71 -27.33
C VAL A 134 4.81 7.85 -28.11
N THR A 135 4.94 6.59 -27.71
CA THR A 135 5.75 5.59 -28.42
C THR A 135 4.87 4.70 -29.32
N ILE A 136 5.47 4.04 -30.33
CA ILE A 136 4.74 3.20 -31.31
C ILE A 136 3.88 2.11 -30.63
N ASN A 137 4.38 1.55 -29.54
CA ASN A 137 3.72 0.44 -28.82
C ASN A 137 2.89 0.93 -27.62
N GLN A 138 2.70 2.24 -27.46
CA GLN A 138 1.91 2.77 -26.37
C GLN A 138 0.44 2.49 -26.60
N VAL A 139 -0.24 2.03 -25.54
CA VAL A 139 -1.67 1.82 -25.51
C VAL A 139 -2.34 3.16 -25.18
N LEU A 140 -3.35 3.54 -25.95
CA LEU A 140 -4.17 4.73 -25.76
C LEU A 140 -5.58 4.33 -25.33
N ASP A 141 -6.20 5.17 -24.52
CA ASP A 141 -7.61 5.13 -24.13
C ASP A 141 -8.53 5.49 -25.31
N GLN A 142 -9.78 5.01 -25.24
CA GLN A 142 -10.79 5.19 -26.29
C GLN A 142 -11.05 6.67 -26.63
N GLU A 143 -11.11 7.56 -25.63
CA GLU A 143 -11.34 8.99 -25.83
C GLU A 143 -10.19 9.64 -26.60
N THR A 144 -8.95 9.40 -26.16
CA THR A 144 -7.76 9.90 -26.85
C THR A 144 -7.63 9.31 -28.25
N ALA A 145 -7.93 8.02 -28.43
CA ALA A 145 -7.91 7.36 -29.73
C ALA A 145 -8.98 7.91 -30.69
N GLN A 146 -10.18 8.19 -30.19
CA GLN A 146 -11.26 8.83 -30.95
C GLN A 146 -10.82 10.21 -31.46
N LEU A 147 -10.25 11.03 -30.58
CA LEU A 147 -9.77 12.38 -30.93
C LEU A 147 -8.73 12.34 -32.06
N ILE A 148 -7.77 11.41 -32.01
CA ILE A 148 -6.76 11.23 -33.07
C ILE A 148 -7.42 10.85 -34.39
N ILE A 149 -8.35 9.91 -34.36
CA ILE A 149 -9.01 9.39 -35.56
C ILE A 149 -9.85 10.49 -36.23
N GLU A 150 -10.61 11.25 -35.45
CA GLU A 150 -11.43 12.36 -35.94
C GLU A 150 -10.57 13.49 -36.51
N GLU A 151 -9.53 13.94 -35.79
CA GLU A 151 -8.70 15.08 -36.21
C GLU A 151 -7.86 14.76 -37.46
N MET A 152 -7.47 13.50 -37.65
CA MET A 152 -6.78 13.07 -38.86
C MET A 152 -7.71 12.88 -40.07
N GLY A 153 -9.04 12.98 -39.87
CA GLY A 153 -10.07 12.95 -40.90
C GLY A 153 -10.71 11.58 -41.14
N HIS A 154 -10.70 10.71 -40.14
CA HIS A 154 -11.34 9.38 -40.15
C HIS A 154 -12.54 9.37 -39.19
N LYS A 155 -13.44 8.40 -39.34
CA LYS A 155 -14.64 8.30 -38.50
C LYS A 155 -14.46 7.18 -37.48
N ALA A 156 -14.49 7.52 -36.21
CA ALA A 156 -14.43 6.56 -35.12
C ALA A 156 -15.79 5.85 -34.96
N VAL A 157 -15.78 4.51 -34.92
CA VAL A 157 -16.93 3.71 -34.51
C VAL A 157 -16.54 3.03 -33.20
N LEU A 158 -17.21 3.39 -32.12
CA LEU A 158 -16.97 2.82 -30.80
C LEU A 158 -17.56 1.42 -30.76
N VAL A 159 -16.73 0.41 -30.51
CA VAL A 159 -17.16 -0.97 -30.30
C VAL A 159 -16.93 -1.31 -28.84
N ASN A 160 -18.01 -1.52 -28.09
CA ASN A 160 -17.92 -2.10 -26.75
C ASN A 160 -17.63 -3.60 -26.92
N GLU A 161 -16.39 -4.01 -26.63
CA GLU A 161 -16.00 -5.43 -26.58
C GLU A 161 -16.59 -6.16 -25.36
N ASN A 162 -17.34 -5.45 -24.51
CA ASN A 162 -18.01 -6.01 -23.33
C ASN A 162 -19.23 -6.89 -23.66
N GLN A 163 -19.56 -7.18 -24.92
CA GLN A 163 -20.68 -8.08 -25.27
C GLN A 163 -20.60 -9.43 -24.55
N LEU A 164 -19.39 -10.00 -24.40
CA LEU A 164 -19.18 -11.24 -23.64
C LEU A 164 -19.38 -11.06 -22.12
N GLU A 165 -19.13 -9.86 -21.59
CA GLU A 165 -19.34 -9.54 -20.17
C GLU A 165 -20.83 -9.27 -19.91
N ASP A 166 -21.48 -8.49 -20.77
CA ASP A 166 -22.91 -8.17 -20.72
C ASP A 166 -23.75 -9.44 -20.87
N ASP A 167 -23.38 -10.37 -21.76
CA ASP A 167 -24.07 -11.65 -21.92
C ASP A 167 -24.00 -12.53 -20.66
N VAL A 168 -22.93 -12.44 -19.86
CA VAL A 168 -22.77 -13.20 -18.61
C VAL A 168 -23.45 -12.51 -17.44
N ILE A 169 -23.53 -11.18 -17.47
CA ILE A 169 -24.20 -10.38 -16.44
C ILE A 169 -25.72 -10.40 -16.66
N HIS A 170 -26.19 -10.36 -17.90
CA HIS A 170 -27.62 -10.25 -18.25
C HIS A 170 -28.29 -11.57 -18.67
N SER A 171 -27.62 -12.73 -18.58
CA SER A 171 -28.20 -14.00 -19.06
C SER A 171 -29.48 -14.45 -18.34
N ASP A 172 -29.80 -13.91 -17.17
CA ASP A 172 -30.86 -14.49 -16.32
C ASP A 172 -31.72 -13.45 -15.61
N GLU A 173 -32.44 -12.63 -16.39
CA GLU A 173 -33.72 -12.07 -15.94
C GLU A 173 -34.85 -13.10 -16.14
N SER A 174 -34.68 -14.28 -15.56
CA SER A 174 -35.84 -15.14 -15.34
C SER A 174 -36.67 -14.50 -14.22
N GLU A 175 -38.00 -14.45 -14.36
CA GLU A 175 -38.92 -14.03 -13.29
C GLU A 175 -38.87 -15.04 -12.13
N TYR A 176 -37.83 -14.96 -11.31
CA TYR A 176 -37.74 -15.71 -10.07
C TYR A 176 -38.59 -15.04 -9.00
N GLU A 177 -39.26 -15.85 -8.18
CA GLU A 177 -40.08 -15.36 -7.08
C GLU A 177 -39.24 -14.54 -6.09
N VAL A 178 -39.64 -13.29 -5.90
CA VAL A 178 -38.97 -12.33 -5.04
C VAL A 178 -39.53 -12.49 -3.63
N ILE A 179 -38.66 -12.79 -2.67
CA ILE A 179 -39.03 -12.95 -1.25
C ILE A 179 -38.47 -11.80 -0.43
N THR A 180 -39.07 -11.57 0.73
CA THR A 180 -38.50 -10.67 1.75
C THR A 180 -37.17 -11.23 2.24
N ARG A 181 -36.14 -10.38 2.30
CA ARG A 181 -34.79 -10.76 2.75
C ARG A 181 -34.44 -10.10 4.07
N ALA A 182 -33.46 -10.66 4.77
CA ALA A 182 -32.88 -10.06 5.97
C ALA A 182 -32.17 -8.73 5.63
N PRO A 183 -32.30 -7.68 6.47
CA PRO A 183 -31.53 -6.46 6.31
C PRO A 183 -30.05 -6.71 6.56
N VAL A 184 -29.21 -6.04 5.77
CA VAL A 184 -27.76 -6.01 5.96
C VAL A 184 -27.40 -4.69 6.64
N VAL A 185 -26.78 -4.76 7.81
CA VAL A 185 -26.58 -3.65 8.73
C VAL A 185 -25.08 -3.41 8.96
N THR A 186 -24.56 -2.23 8.66
CA THR A 186 -23.19 -1.87 9.04
C THR A 186 -23.19 -1.14 10.37
N ILE A 187 -22.25 -1.44 11.26
CA ILE A 187 -22.01 -0.63 12.46
C ILE A 187 -20.83 0.32 12.23
N MET A 188 -21.07 1.61 12.42
CA MET A 188 -20.08 2.68 12.31
C MET A 188 -20.02 3.53 13.58
N GLY A 189 -18.96 4.34 13.70
CA GLY A 189 -18.71 5.18 14.88
C GLY A 189 -17.22 5.27 15.20
N HIS A 190 -16.91 6.12 16.18
CA HIS A 190 -15.55 6.37 16.67
C HIS A 190 -14.93 5.13 17.34
N VAL A 191 -13.60 5.15 17.49
CA VAL A 191 -12.86 4.18 18.31
C VAL A 191 -13.37 4.26 19.77
N ASP A 192 -13.40 3.12 20.46
CA ASP A 192 -13.84 2.99 21.87
C ASP A 192 -15.29 3.39 22.21
N HIS A 193 -16.12 3.68 21.19
CA HIS A 193 -17.57 3.84 21.38
C HIS A 193 -18.31 2.51 21.60
N GLY A 194 -17.59 1.38 21.62
CA GLY A 194 -18.14 0.07 21.97
C GLY A 194 -18.85 -0.67 20.83
N LYS A 195 -18.49 -0.40 19.57
CA LYS A 195 -19.00 -1.11 18.38
C LYS A 195 -18.80 -2.61 18.47
N THR A 196 -17.54 -3.06 18.63
CA THR A 196 -17.20 -4.47 18.77
C THR A 196 -17.85 -5.09 20.01
N SER A 197 -18.01 -4.33 21.10
CA SER A 197 -18.69 -4.79 22.31
C SER A 197 -20.19 -5.02 22.09
N LEU A 198 -20.87 -4.13 21.35
CA LEU A 198 -22.27 -4.31 20.97
C LEU A 198 -22.43 -5.59 20.15
N LEU A 199 -21.53 -5.82 19.20
CA LEU A 199 -21.56 -6.99 18.35
C LEU A 199 -21.21 -8.28 19.08
N ASP A 200 -20.28 -8.22 20.02
CA ASP A 200 -19.98 -9.34 20.91
C ASP A 200 -21.20 -9.74 21.75
N TYR A 201 -21.91 -8.75 22.30
CA TYR A 201 -23.13 -9.00 23.05
C TYR A 201 -24.20 -9.67 22.17
N ILE A 202 -24.48 -9.11 20.98
CA ILE A 202 -25.46 -9.66 20.02
C ILE A 202 -25.08 -11.09 19.59
N ARG A 203 -23.79 -11.35 19.36
CA ARG A 203 -23.29 -12.68 18.95
C ARG A 203 -23.23 -13.69 20.09
N LYS A 204 -23.46 -13.27 21.35
CA LYS A 204 -23.18 -14.07 22.56
C LYS A 204 -21.74 -14.62 22.56
N ALA A 205 -20.81 -13.89 21.95
CA ALA A 205 -19.41 -14.29 21.74
C ALA A 205 -18.47 -13.17 22.22
N LYS A 206 -17.29 -13.51 22.73
CA LYS A 206 -16.30 -12.52 23.19
C LYS A 206 -15.13 -12.44 22.21
N VAL A 207 -15.27 -11.70 21.12
CA VAL A 207 -14.22 -11.51 20.11
C VAL A 207 -13.29 -10.35 20.49
N ALA A 208 -13.80 -9.28 21.11
CA ALA A 208 -13.05 -8.08 21.48
C ALA A 208 -11.83 -8.36 22.39
N HIS A 209 -11.89 -9.42 23.22
CA HIS A 209 -10.76 -9.82 24.08
C HIS A 209 -9.70 -10.67 23.36
N GLY A 210 -10.02 -11.22 22.18
CA GLY A 210 -9.13 -12.08 21.39
C GLY A 210 -8.39 -11.35 20.28
N GLU A 211 -8.85 -10.15 19.87
CA GLU A 211 -8.20 -9.36 18.82
C GLU A 211 -6.92 -8.68 19.33
N SER A 212 -5.86 -8.75 18.51
CA SER A 212 -4.59 -8.09 18.80
C SER A 212 -4.79 -6.57 18.91
N GLY A 213 -4.39 -6.00 20.05
CA GLY A 213 -4.56 -4.57 20.32
C GLY A 213 -5.97 -4.18 20.82
N GLY A 214 -6.89 -5.13 21.02
CA GLY A 214 -8.24 -4.87 21.53
C GLY A 214 -9.14 -4.09 20.58
N ILE A 215 -8.80 -4.05 19.28
CA ILE A 215 -9.53 -3.32 18.25
C ILE A 215 -9.84 -4.23 17.05
N THR A 216 -10.96 -3.96 16.39
CA THR A 216 -11.36 -4.64 15.15
C THR A 216 -10.59 -4.08 13.97
N GLN A 217 -9.82 -4.95 13.30
CA GLN A 217 -8.93 -4.59 12.18
C GLN A 217 -9.31 -5.26 10.85
N HIS A 218 -10.30 -6.17 10.90
CA HIS A 218 -10.83 -6.92 9.75
C HIS A 218 -12.31 -6.64 9.60
N ILE A 219 -12.84 -6.74 8.39
CA ILE A 219 -14.28 -6.61 8.15
C ILE A 219 -14.93 -7.99 8.34
N GLY A 220 -15.81 -8.08 9.33
CA GLY A 220 -16.53 -9.31 9.65
C GLY A 220 -17.98 -9.22 9.22
N ALA A 221 -18.55 -10.32 8.71
CA ALA A 221 -19.98 -10.41 8.46
C ALA A 221 -20.57 -11.61 9.21
N TYR A 222 -21.71 -11.44 9.86
CA TYR A 222 -22.37 -12.52 10.59
C TYR A 222 -23.88 -12.33 10.60
N HIS A 223 -24.59 -13.46 10.61
CA HIS A 223 -26.03 -13.51 10.59
C HIS A 223 -26.58 -13.86 11.97
N VAL A 224 -27.52 -13.04 12.46
CA VAL A 224 -28.17 -13.20 13.76
C VAL A 224 -29.64 -13.50 13.52
N LYS A 225 -30.16 -14.54 14.19
CA LYS A 225 -31.59 -14.85 14.17
C LYS A 225 -32.26 -14.20 15.37
N THR A 226 -33.22 -13.32 15.10
CA THR A 226 -34.09 -12.71 16.10
C THR A 226 -35.50 -13.31 15.99
N GLU A 227 -36.39 -13.00 16.94
CA GLU A 227 -37.78 -13.49 16.92
C GLU A 227 -38.58 -12.94 15.73
N GLN A 228 -38.22 -11.74 15.24
CA GLN A 228 -38.89 -11.03 14.16
C GLN A 228 -38.26 -11.29 12.78
N GLY A 229 -37.10 -11.95 12.71
CA GLY A 229 -36.41 -12.23 11.46
C GLY A 229 -34.89 -12.38 11.60
N GLY A 230 -34.21 -12.66 10.50
CA GLY A 230 -32.75 -12.64 10.48
C GLY A 230 -32.22 -11.23 10.23
N VAL A 231 -31.10 -10.86 10.87
CA VAL A 231 -30.37 -9.61 10.62
C VAL A 231 -28.92 -9.97 10.35
N THR A 232 -28.34 -9.43 9.27
CA THR A 232 -26.93 -9.65 8.94
C THR A 232 -26.15 -8.39 9.26
N PHE A 233 -25.14 -8.51 10.11
CA PHE A 233 -24.30 -7.38 10.49
C PHE A 233 -22.95 -7.43 9.78
N ILE A 234 -22.45 -6.25 9.40
CA ILE A 234 -21.11 -5.99 8.90
C ILE A 234 -20.38 -5.14 9.94
N ASP A 235 -19.33 -5.70 10.51
CA ASP A 235 -18.45 -5.06 11.48
C ASP A 235 -17.34 -4.32 10.73
N THR A 236 -17.31 -2.98 10.82
CA THR A 236 -16.28 -2.16 10.17
C THR A 236 -15.32 -1.53 11.19
N PRO A 237 -14.00 -1.56 10.94
CA PRO A 237 -13.02 -0.89 11.78
C PRO A 237 -13.32 0.61 11.96
N GLY A 238 -13.07 1.15 13.17
CA GLY A 238 -13.32 2.57 13.50
C GLY A 238 -12.22 3.56 13.18
N HIS A 239 -11.00 3.08 12.96
CA HIS A 239 -9.84 3.95 12.76
C HIS A 239 -9.84 4.56 11.34
N GLU A 240 -9.45 5.84 11.27
CA GLU A 240 -9.23 6.61 10.03
C GLU A 240 -8.47 5.89 8.91
N ALA A 241 -7.46 5.06 9.21
CA ALA A 241 -6.73 4.30 8.20
C ALA A 241 -7.61 3.31 7.41
N PHE A 242 -8.83 3.05 7.88
CA PHE A 242 -9.78 2.11 7.27
C PHE A 242 -10.95 2.78 6.54
N THR A 243 -10.82 4.04 6.11
CA THR A 243 -11.88 4.74 5.34
C THR A 243 -12.34 3.96 4.11
N ALA A 244 -11.44 3.32 3.37
CA ALA A 244 -11.81 2.47 2.23
C ALA A 244 -12.70 1.27 2.63
N MET A 245 -12.44 0.65 3.79
CA MET A 245 -13.26 -0.44 4.31
C MET A 245 -14.65 0.04 4.74
N ARG A 246 -14.74 1.23 5.35
CA ARG A 246 -16.02 1.82 5.76
C ARG A 246 -16.88 2.17 4.54
N ALA A 247 -16.28 2.76 3.50
CA ALA A 247 -16.96 3.04 2.24
C ALA A 247 -17.46 1.74 1.56
N ARG A 248 -16.68 0.65 1.65
CA ARG A 248 -17.10 -0.67 1.16
C ARG A 248 -18.28 -1.22 1.96
N GLY A 249 -18.21 -1.16 3.29
CA GLY A 249 -19.31 -1.57 4.17
C GLY A 249 -20.60 -0.84 3.83
N ALA A 250 -20.54 0.49 3.72
CA ALA A 250 -21.69 1.33 3.37
C ALA A 250 -22.38 0.91 2.07
N LYS A 251 -21.62 0.63 1.00
CA LYS A 251 -22.19 0.27 -0.31
C LYS A 251 -22.99 -1.04 -0.31
N VAL A 252 -22.68 -1.94 0.61
CA VAL A 252 -23.25 -3.29 0.63
C VAL A 252 -24.44 -3.40 1.59
N THR A 253 -24.65 -2.37 2.42
CA THR A 253 -25.66 -2.39 3.48
C THR A 253 -26.91 -1.61 3.14
N ASP A 254 -28.02 -2.04 3.72
CA ASP A 254 -29.32 -1.39 3.59
C ASP A 254 -29.51 -0.33 4.70
N VAL A 255 -29.04 -0.65 5.90
CA VAL A 255 -29.18 0.19 7.11
C VAL A 255 -27.81 0.37 7.77
N VAL A 256 -27.55 1.56 8.34
CA VAL A 256 -26.33 1.83 9.09
C VAL A 256 -26.65 2.22 10.53
N VAL A 257 -25.97 1.56 11.48
CA VAL A 257 -26.07 1.88 12.91
C VAL A 257 -24.87 2.75 13.30
N ILE A 258 -25.13 3.99 13.70
CA ILE A 258 -24.12 4.91 14.20
C ILE A 258 -24.06 4.79 15.73
N VAL A 259 -22.95 4.25 16.23
CA VAL A 259 -22.73 4.08 17.67
C VAL A 259 -21.99 5.30 18.23
N VAL A 260 -22.64 5.98 19.17
CA VAL A 260 -22.10 7.16 19.85
C VAL A 260 -22.09 6.91 21.34
N ALA A 261 -20.95 7.12 22.00
CA ALA A 261 -20.89 6.93 23.44
C ALA A 261 -21.49 8.14 24.18
N ALA A 262 -22.32 7.88 25.19
CA ALA A 262 -23.00 8.91 25.98
C ALA A 262 -22.07 9.77 26.84
N ASP A 263 -20.85 9.31 27.10
CA ASP A 263 -19.81 10.02 27.86
C ASP A 263 -18.92 10.91 26.96
N ASP A 264 -18.61 10.45 25.74
CA ASP A 264 -17.69 11.13 24.83
C ASP A 264 -18.42 12.14 23.91
N GLY A 265 -19.58 11.75 23.36
CA GLY A 265 -20.33 12.55 22.38
C GLY A 265 -19.87 12.36 20.93
N VAL A 266 -20.19 13.32 20.07
CA VAL A 266 -19.92 13.25 18.63
C VAL A 266 -18.47 13.64 18.33
N MET A 267 -17.68 12.64 17.93
CA MET A 267 -16.27 12.78 17.56
C MET A 267 -16.07 12.93 16.03
N PRO A 268 -14.90 13.39 15.55
CA PRO A 268 -14.65 13.57 14.11
C PRO A 268 -14.92 12.32 13.25
N GLN A 269 -14.57 11.13 13.74
CA GLN A 269 -14.85 9.87 13.03
C GLN A 269 -16.34 9.53 12.98
N THR A 270 -17.12 9.98 13.96
CA THR A 270 -18.59 9.88 13.92
C THR A 270 -19.16 10.78 12.83
N LYS A 271 -18.65 12.01 12.70
CA LYS A 271 -19.04 12.92 11.61
C LYS A 271 -18.71 12.35 10.24
N GLU A 272 -17.52 11.77 10.09
CA GLU A 272 -17.12 11.09 8.87
C GLU A 272 -18.06 9.91 8.55
N ALA A 273 -18.43 9.10 9.55
CA ALA A 273 -19.37 8.00 9.36
C ALA A 273 -20.77 8.48 8.92
N ILE A 274 -21.26 9.57 9.50
CA ILE A 274 -22.54 10.20 9.09
C ILE A 274 -22.44 10.71 7.65
N GLN A 275 -21.33 11.33 7.27
CA GLN A 275 -21.11 11.80 5.89
C GLN A 275 -21.09 10.64 4.89
N HIS A 276 -20.40 9.53 5.20
CA HIS A 276 -20.40 8.33 4.36
C HIS A 276 -21.80 7.72 4.22
N ALA A 277 -22.56 7.66 5.32
CA ALA A 277 -23.93 7.17 5.33
C ALA A 277 -24.85 8.03 4.45
N LYS A 278 -24.80 9.36 4.61
CA LYS A 278 -25.57 10.32 3.80
C LYS A 278 -25.17 10.28 2.32
N ALA A 279 -23.87 10.23 2.01
CA ALA A 279 -23.38 10.16 0.65
C ALA A 279 -23.79 8.86 -0.07
N ALA A 280 -23.93 7.76 0.67
CA ALA A 280 -24.43 6.49 0.17
C ALA A 280 -25.96 6.39 0.15
N GLY A 281 -26.69 7.38 0.69
CA GLY A 281 -28.16 7.38 0.74
C GLY A 281 -28.74 6.30 1.67
N LEU A 282 -28.00 5.91 2.72
CA LEU A 282 -28.41 4.85 3.63
C LEU A 282 -29.37 5.35 4.71
N THR A 283 -30.29 4.48 5.11
CA THR A 283 -31.15 4.75 6.28
C THR A 283 -30.33 4.55 7.56
N MET A 284 -30.35 5.56 8.43
CA MET A 284 -29.52 5.59 9.65
C MET A 284 -30.34 5.21 10.88
N VAL A 285 -29.69 4.52 11.82
CA VAL A 285 -30.16 4.28 13.19
C VAL A 285 -29.07 4.76 14.14
N VAL A 286 -29.42 5.52 15.18
CA VAL A 286 -28.43 5.97 16.15
C VAL A 286 -28.54 5.12 17.42
N ALA A 287 -27.42 4.54 17.83
CA ALA A 287 -27.28 3.80 19.07
C ALA A 287 -26.43 4.61 20.07
N ILE A 288 -27.06 5.19 21.08
CA ILE A 288 -26.38 5.89 22.18
C ILE A 288 -25.93 4.85 23.21
N ASN A 289 -24.62 4.57 23.24
CA ASN A 289 -24.01 3.51 24.04
C ASN A 289 -23.43 4.04 25.38
N LYS A 290 -23.02 3.12 26.26
CA LYS A 290 -22.44 3.37 27.59
C LYS A 290 -23.39 4.07 28.58
N MET A 291 -24.69 3.78 28.51
CA MET A 291 -25.69 4.26 29.46
C MET A 291 -25.47 3.75 30.90
N ASP A 292 -24.61 2.75 31.11
CA ASP A 292 -24.22 2.22 32.42
C ASP A 292 -23.27 3.15 33.21
N LYS A 293 -22.70 4.19 32.57
CA LYS A 293 -21.78 5.12 33.24
C LYS A 293 -22.53 6.27 33.92
N GLU A 294 -22.08 6.65 35.12
CA GLU A 294 -22.64 7.80 35.85
C GLU A 294 -22.51 9.14 35.10
N GLY A 295 -21.53 9.27 34.20
CA GLY A 295 -21.32 10.44 33.34
C GLY A 295 -22.09 10.42 32.01
N ALA A 296 -22.98 9.44 31.78
CA ALA A 296 -23.74 9.33 30.54
C ALA A 296 -24.73 10.49 30.39
N ASN A 297 -24.65 11.23 29.28
CA ASN A 297 -25.57 12.33 28.98
C ASN A 297 -26.14 12.17 27.56
N PRO A 298 -27.27 11.45 27.39
CA PRO A 298 -27.85 11.22 26.07
C PRO A 298 -28.39 12.50 25.41
N ASP A 299 -28.88 13.46 26.21
CA ASP A 299 -29.47 14.70 25.69
C ASP A 299 -28.41 15.58 25.00
N ARG A 300 -27.19 15.60 25.57
CA ARG A 300 -26.04 16.27 24.93
C ARG A 300 -25.71 15.63 23.58
N VAL A 301 -25.68 14.30 23.50
CA VAL A 301 -25.39 13.58 22.25
C VAL A 301 -26.45 13.87 21.19
N MET A 302 -27.73 13.90 21.58
CA MET A 302 -28.83 14.25 20.68
C MET A 302 -28.66 15.65 20.10
N GLN A 303 -28.32 16.65 20.93
CA GLN A 303 -28.05 18.02 20.46
C GLN A 303 -26.88 18.09 19.48
N GLU A 304 -25.78 17.39 19.78
CA GLU A 304 -24.60 17.35 18.90
C GLU A 304 -24.91 16.64 17.56
N LEU A 305 -25.75 15.61 17.54
CA LEU A 305 -26.16 14.91 16.31
C LEU A 305 -27.13 15.75 15.46
N VAL A 306 -28.02 16.51 16.09
CA VAL A 306 -28.90 17.46 15.38
C VAL A 306 -28.07 18.54 14.67
N ALA A 307 -26.95 18.96 15.25
CA ALA A 307 -26.03 19.89 14.59
C ALA A 307 -25.37 19.30 13.32
N GLU A 308 -25.27 17.97 13.23
CA GLU A 308 -24.82 17.23 12.04
C GLU A 308 -26.01 16.83 11.14
N GLU A 309 -27.17 17.47 11.31
CA GLU A 309 -28.43 17.25 10.59
C GLU A 309 -28.96 15.80 10.72
N VAL A 310 -28.73 15.15 11.86
CA VAL A 310 -29.32 13.86 12.22
C VAL A 310 -30.36 14.12 13.30
N VAL A 311 -31.64 14.18 12.91
CA VAL A 311 -32.74 14.60 13.80
C VAL A 311 -33.48 13.37 14.35
N PRO A 312 -33.65 13.24 15.68
CA PRO A 312 -34.36 12.10 16.27
C PRO A 312 -35.87 12.15 16.01
N GLU A 313 -36.50 10.97 15.92
CA GLU A 313 -37.96 10.82 15.79
C GLU A 313 -38.74 11.56 16.90
N ASP A 314 -38.23 11.55 18.14
CA ASP A 314 -38.83 12.26 19.28
C ASP A 314 -38.99 13.77 19.03
N TRP A 315 -38.15 14.35 18.17
CA TRP A 315 -38.15 15.78 17.83
C TRP A 315 -38.77 16.05 16.45
N GLY A 316 -39.46 15.06 15.89
CA GLY A 316 -40.10 15.15 14.57
C GLY A 316 -39.15 14.86 13.39
N GLY A 317 -38.01 14.22 13.64
CA GLY A 317 -37.10 13.71 12.62
C GLY A 317 -37.49 12.34 12.08
N ASP A 318 -36.60 11.75 11.30
CA ASP A 318 -36.74 10.47 10.58
C ASP A 318 -35.75 9.40 11.06
N VAL A 319 -34.87 9.73 12.00
CA VAL A 319 -33.83 8.82 12.49
C VAL A 319 -34.21 8.28 13.87
N PRO A 320 -34.36 6.95 14.03
CA PRO A 320 -34.63 6.35 15.34
C PRO A 320 -33.38 6.36 16.22
N PHE A 321 -33.56 6.75 17.47
CA PHE A 321 -32.49 6.85 18.47
C PHE A 321 -32.75 5.84 19.59
N THR A 322 -31.88 4.85 19.71
CA THR A 322 -31.96 3.84 20.78
C THR A 322 -30.89 4.08 21.81
N LYS A 323 -31.29 4.12 23.09
CA LYS A 323 -30.36 4.22 24.24
C LYS A 323 -30.03 2.82 24.71
N LEU A 324 -28.74 2.47 24.78
CA LEU A 324 -28.32 1.12 25.14
C LEU A 324 -27.03 1.08 25.97
N SER A 325 -26.78 -0.05 26.61
CA SER A 325 -25.46 -0.40 27.14
C SER A 325 -25.02 -1.74 26.58
N ALA A 326 -23.99 -1.71 25.72
CA ALA A 326 -23.37 -2.91 25.16
C ALA A 326 -22.76 -3.84 26.23
N LYS A 327 -22.53 -3.33 27.45
CA LYS A 327 -21.93 -4.11 28.55
C LYS A 327 -22.97 -4.85 29.37
N THR A 328 -24.08 -4.19 29.72
CA THR A 328 -25.16 -4.81 30.50
C THR A 328 -26.16 -5.55 29.60
N GLY A 329 -26.26 -5.15 28.33
CA GLY A 329 -27.24 -5.65 27.38
C GLY A 329 -28.55 -4.87 27.33
N GLU A 330 -28.68 -3.84 28.17
CA GLU A 330 -29.88 -2.99 28.21
C GLU A 330 -30.07 -2.25 26.88
N GLY A 331 -31.29 -2.25 26.34
CA GLY A 331 -31.67 -1.56 25.10
C GLY A 331 -31.16 -2.20 23.80
N VAL A 332 -30.50 -3.37 23.85
CA VAL A 332 -30.04 -4.06 22.63
C VAL A 332 -31.21 -4.70 21.87
N ASP A 333 -32.20 -5.25 22.59
CA ASP A 333 -33.39 -5.82 21.95
C ASP A 333 -34.19 -4.72 21.24
N ASP A 334 -34.38 -3.55 21.89
CA ASP A 334 -35.03 -2.37 21.29
C ASP A 334 -34.34 -1.91 19.99
N LEU A 335 -33.00 -1.99 19.93
CA LEU A 335 -32.23 -1.67 18.72
C LEU A 335 -32.54 -2.69 17.61
N LEU A 336 -32.60 -3.98 17.93
CA LEU A 336 -32.90 -5.03 16.96
C LEU A 336 -34.34 -4.91 16.43
N GLU A 337 -35.29 -4.57 17.29
CA GLU A 337 -36.68 -4.30 16.89
C GLU A 337 -36.78 -3.08 15.99
N SER A 338 -36.07 -2.00 16.31
CA SER A 338 -36.02 -0.78 15.48
C SER A 338 -35.46 -1.07 14.08
N ILE A 339 -34.39 -1.88 14.00
CA ILE A 339 -33.80 -2.31 12.73
C ILE A 339 -34.79 -3.19 11.94
N ALA A 340 -35.48 -4.12 12.59
CA ALA A 340 -36.46 -4.98 11.95
C ALA A 340 -37.63 -4.16 11.36
N LEU A 341 -38.14 -3.19 12.13
CA LEU A 341 -39.21 -2.30 11.69
C LEU A 341 -38.79 -1.44 10.48
N LEU A 342 -37.57 -0.89 10.50
CA LEU A 342 -37.03 -0.17 9.34
C LEU A 342 -36.89 -1.08 8.11
N ALA A 343 -36.48 -2.33 8.29
CA ALA A 343 -36.37 -3.28 7.19
C ALA A 343 -37.72 -3.59 6.53
N GLU A 344 -38.80 -3.63 7.32
CA GLU A 344 -40.17 -3.76 6.80
C GLU A 344 -40.59 -2.52 6.00
N ILE A 345 -40.29 -1.31 6.50
CA ILE A 345 -40.58 -0.05 5.80
C ILE A 345 -39.83 0.03 4.46
N LEU A 346 -38.58 -0.44 4.41
CA LEU A 346 -37.76 -0.46 3.21
C LEU A 346 -38.18 -1.53 2.18
N GLU A 347 -39.12 -2.42 2.54
CA GLU A 347 -39.60 -3.52 1.71
C GLU A 347 -38.47 -4.34 1.03
N LEU A 348 -37.45 -4.70 1.81
CA LEU A 348 -36.25 -5.37 1.28
C LEU A 348 -36.57 -6.72 0.63
N LYS A 349 -36.27 -6.83 -0.65
CA LYS A 349 -36.69 -7.92 -1.54
C LYS A 349 -35.49 -8.50 -2.30
N ALA A 350 -35.41 -9.83 -2.39
CA ALA A 350 -34.44 -10.51 -3.25
C ALA A 350 -34.98 -11.84 -3.79
N PRO A 351 -34.56 -12.26 -5.00
CA PRO A 351 -34.91 -13.58 -5.51
C PRO A 351 -34.17 -14.66 -4.70
N SER A 352 -34.92 -15.68 -4.25
CA SER A 352 -34.34 -16.80 -3.49
C SER A 352 -33.71 -17.88 -4.37
N LYS A 353 -34.05 -17.88 -5.66
CA LYS A 353 -33.62 -18.88 -6.65
C LYS A 353 -33.00 -18.16 -7.84
N GLY A 354 -32.17 -18.88 -8.59
CA GLY A 354 -31.44 -18.33 -9.73
C GLY A 354 -29.94 -18.20 -9.45
N PRO A 355 -29.17 -17.71 -10.44
CA PRO A 355 -27.73 -17.53 -10.29
C PRO A 355 -27.44 -16.57 -9.14
N ALA A 356 -26.57 -17.00 -8.23
CA ALA A 356 -26.20 -16.17 -7.10
C ALA A 356 -25.41 -14.95 -7.57
N ARG A 357 -25.75 -13.78 -7.04
CA ARG A 357 -24.90 -12.59 -7.06
C ARG A 357 -24.56 -12.21 -5.64
N GLY A 358 -23.35 -11.73 -5.43
CA GLY A 358 -22.90 -11.27 -4.13
C GLY A 358 -21.72 -10.32 -4.25
N VAL A 359 -21.26 -9.82 -3.12
CA VAL A 359 -20.09 -8.93 -3.04
C VAL A 359 -19.05 -9.53 -2.12
N VAL A 360 -17.79 -9.49 -2.53
CA VAL A 360 -16.67 -9.93 -1.70
C VAL A 360 -16.44 -8.91 -0.57
N ILE A 361 -16.60 -9.37 0.67
CA ILE A 361 -16.38 -8.55 1.87
C ILE A 361 -14.89 -8.50 2.23
N GLU A 362 -14.26 -9.67 2.32
CA GLU A 362 -12.86 -9.86 2.70
C GLU A 362 -12.29 -11.08 1.97
N SER A 363 -11.00 -11.05 1.65
CA SER A 363 -10.30 -12.17 1.03
C SER A 363 -8.99 -12.46 1.75
N ARG A 364 -8.65 -13.75 1.89
CA ARG A 364 -7.42 -14.20 2.55
C ARG A 364 -6.83 -15.46 1.91
N LEU A 365 -5.54 -15.69 2.16
CA LEU A 365 -4.86 -16.90 1.75
C LEU A 365 -4.58 -17.81 2.95
N ASP A 366 -5.28 -18.94 3.03
CA ASP A 366 -5.15 -19.89 4.14
C ASP A 366 -4.20 -21.05 3.78
N LYS A 367 -3.29 -21.39 4.72
CA LYS A 367 -2.32 -22.48 4.59
C LYS A 367 -3.03 -23.83 4.65
N GLY A 368 -3.39 -24.36 3.47
CA GLY A 368 -3.97 -25.69 3.29
C GLY A 368 -5.36 -25.65 2.66
N ARG A 369 -6.16 -24.64 2.99
CA ARG A 369 -7.47 -24.38 2.36
C ARG A 369 -7.32 -23.65 1.02
N GLY A 370 -6.22 -22.92 0.82
CA GLY A 370 -5.97 -22.12 -0.39
C GLY A 370 -6.63 -20.74 -0.30
N PRO A 371 -6.92 -20.09 -1.43
CA PRO A 371 -7.62 -18.81 -1.45
C PRO A 371 -9.05 -18.96 -0.92
N VAL A 372 -9.42 -18.08 0.00
CA VAL A 372 -10.75 -18.00 0.62
C VAL A 372 -11.26 -16.57 0.49
N ALA A 373 -12.52 -16.40 0.11
CA ALA A 373 -13.21 -15.12 0.17
C ALA A 373 -14.47 -15.24 1.01
N THR A 374 -14.68 -14.27 1.88
CA THR A 374 -15.95 -14.03 2.55
C THR A 374 -16.82 -13.20 1.60
N VAL A 375 -17.94 -13.77 1.18
CA VAL A 375 -18.87 -13.16 0.22
C VAL A 375 -20.22 -12.97 0.90
N LEU A 376 -20.81 -11.80 0.74
CA LEU A 376 -22.21 -11.57 1.09
C LEU A 376 -23.07 -11.84 -0.15
N VAL A 377 -23.95 -12.84 -0.05
CA VAL A 377 -24.90 -13.14 -1.14
C VAL A 377 -25.99 -12.09 -1.14
N GLN A 378 -26.19 -11.39 -2.26
CA GLN A 378 -27.22 -10.36 -2.41
C GLN A 378 -28.51 -10.91 -3.02
N SER A 379 -28.38 -11.79 -4.01
CA SER A 379 -29.50 -12.38 -4.74
C SER A 379 -29.18 -13.83 -5.13
N GLY A 380 -30.21 -14.66 -5.30
CA GLY A 380 -30.07 -16.05 -5.69
C GLY A 380 -29.52 -16.94 -4.57
N MET A 381 -29.10 -18.15 -4.93
CA MET A 381 -28.63 -19.16 -3.98
C MET A 381 -27.33 -19.77 -4.46
N VAL A 382 -26.29 -19.69 -3.64
CA VAL A 382 -24.98 -20.27 -3.94
C VAL A 382 -24.88 -21.65 -3.32
N SER A 383 -24.43 -22.63 -4.09
CA SER A 383 -24.32 -24.04 -3.67
C SER A 383 -22.91 -24.58 -3.88
N LYS A 384 -22.58 -25.63 -3.12
CA LYS A 384 -21.34 -26.36 -3.33
C LYS A 384 -21.31 -26.98 -4.74
N GLY A 385 -20.25 -26.70 -5.48
CA GLY A 385 -20.05 -27.19 -6.85
C GLY A 385 -20.30 -26.13 -7.92
N ASP A 386 -20.93 -25.01 -7.56
CA ASP A 386 -21.18 -23.91 -8.49
C ASP A 386 -19.86 -23.27 -8.93
N ILE A 387 -19.90 -22.67 -10.11
CA ILE A 387 -18.77 -21.93 -10.65
C ILE A 387 -19.04 -20.45 -10.41
N VAL A 388 -18.06 -19.78 -9.83
CA VAL A 388 -18.12 -18.36 -9.50
C VAL A 388 -17.05 -17.60 -10.25
N LEU A 389 -17.42 -16.41 -10.67
CA LEU A 389 -16.55 -15.37 -11.18
C LEU A 389 -16.54 -14.23 -10.16
N CYS A 390 -15.37 -13.88 -9.63
CA CYS A 390 -15.17 -12.79 -8.67
C CYS A 390 -14.12 -11.83 -9.24
N GLY A 391 -14.56 -10.73 -9.84
CA GLY A 391 -13.67 -9.76 -10.49
C GLY A 391 -12.81 -10.39 -11.59
N MET A 392 -11.50 -10.54 -11.32
CA MET A 392 -10.51 -11.17 -12.20
C MET A 392 -10.24 -12.65 -11.90
N GLU A 393 -10.77 -13.15 -10.79
CA GLU A 393 -10.56 -14.52 -10.34
C GLU A 393 -11.81 -15.35 -10.63
N TYR A 394 -11.61 -16.65 -10.85
CA TYR A 394 -12.71 -17.57 -11.07
C TYR A 394 -12.45 -18.87 -10.31
N GLY A 395 -13.48 -19.66 -10.09
CA GLY A 395 -13.27 -20.97 -9.47
C GLY A 395 -14.54 -21.76 -9.28
N ARG A 396 -14.33 -23.02 -8.90
CA ARG A 396 -15.43 -23.90 -8.52
C ARG A 396 -15.48 -24.01 -7.01
N ILE A 397 -16.67 -23.79 -6.44
CA ILE A 397 -16.88 -23.85 -5.00
C ILE A 397 -16.65 -25.27 -4.50
N ARG A 398 -15.55 -25.48 -3.78
CA ARG A 398 -15.21 -26.76 -3.13
C ARG A 398 -15.95 -26.96 -1.82
N SER A 399 -16.15 -25.87 -1.07
CA SER A 399 -16.85 -25.86 0.20
C SER A 399 -17.39 -24.47 0.47
N LEU A 400 -18.53 -24.42 1.14
CA LEU A 400 -19.07 -23.21 1.77
C LEU A 400 -18.96 -23.38 3.28
N VAL A 401 -18.51 -22.34 3.97
CA VAL A 401 -18.41 -22.31 5.42
C VAL A 401 -19.13 -21.06 5.91
N ASN A 402 -19.97 -21.20 6.93
CA ASN A 402 -20.66 -20.06 7.53
C ASN A 402 -19.78 -19.32 8.54
N GLU A 403 -20.28 -18.20 9.07
CA GLU A 403 -19.62 -17.36 10.09
C GLU A 403 -19.23 -18.12 11.37
N HIS A 404 -19.90 -19.23 11.68
CA HIS A 404 -19.59 -20.09 12.84
C HIS A 404 -18.59 -21.21 12.54
N GLY A 405 -17.99 -21.24 11.35
CA GLY A 405 -17.02 -22.26 10.94
C GLY A 405 -17.65 -23.62 10.60
N LYS A 406 -18.99 -23.69 10.45
CA LYS A 406 -19.70 -24.90 10.04
C LYS A 406 -19.79 -24.97 8.52
N ILE A 407 -19.55 -26.15 7.97
CA ILE A 407 -19.70 -26.40 6.54
C ILE A 407 -21.20 -26.45 6.21
N ILE A 408 -21.60 -25.66 5.21
CA ILE A 408 -22.98 -25.61 4.70
C ILE A 408 -23.01 -26.07 3.24
N THR A 409 -24.17 -26.54 2.78
CA THR A 409 -24.37 -26.99 1.39
C THR A 409 -24.72 -25.86 0.46
N SER A 410 -25.42 -24.85 0.98
CA SER A 410 -25.96 -23.75 0.22
C SER A 410 -26.21 -22.54 1.12
N ALA A 411 -26.25 -21.34 0.52
CA ALA A 411 -26.59 -20.10 1.18
C ALA A 411 -27.48 -19.22 0.30
N GLY A 412 -28.46 -18.57 0.93
CA GLY A 412 -29.42 -17.69 0.29
C GLY A 412 -29.03 -16.21 0.41
N PRO A 413 -29.93 -15.30 -0.03
CA PRO A 413 -29.68 -13.86 0.02
C PRO A 413 -29.51 -13.35 1.46
N SER A 414 -28.73 -12.29 1.59
CA SER A 414 -28.31 -11.65 2.84
C SER A 414 -27.48 -12.54 3.78
N MET A 415 -27.07 -13.75 3.40
CA MET A 415 -26.19 -14.59 4.21
C MET A 415 -24.71 -14.39 3.85
N PRO A 416 -23.82 -14.15 4.83
CA PRO A 416 -22.39 -14.15 4.60
C PRO A 416 -21.83 -15.57 4.56
N VAL A 417 -20.97 -15.87 3.58
CA VAL A 417 -20.35 -17.18 3.41
C VAL A 417 -18.88 -17.10 3.04
N GLU A 418 -18.05 -17.96 3.64
CA GLU A 418 -16.70 -18.22 3.17
C GLU A 418 -16.75 -19.21 1.98
N VAL A 419 -16.35 -18.72 0.82
CA VAL A 419 -16.23 -19.48 -0.42
C VAL A 419 -14.79 -19.96 -0.60
N LEU A 420 -14.64 -21.27 -0.82
CA LEU A 420 -13.35 -21.92 -1.08
C LEU A 420 -13.28 -22.50 -2.48
N GLY A 421 -12.11 -22.38 -3.12
CA GLY A 421 -11.85 -23.01 -4.43
C GLY A 421 -11.70 -22.04 -5.60
N MET A 422 -11.38 -20.78 -5.31
CA MET A 422 -10.98 -19.80 -6.32
C MET A 422 -9.54 -20.03 -6.80
N SER A 423 -9.24 -19.54 -8.01
CA SER A 423 -7.90 -19.55 -8.60
C SER A 423 -6.90 -18.73 -7.81
N GLY A 424 -7.34 -17.58 -7.31
CA GLY A 424 -6.53 -16.61 -6.57
C GLY A 424 -7.35 -15.93 -5.48
N VAL A 425 -6.74 -14.94 -4.83
CA VAL A 425 -7.37 -14.11 -3.81
C VAL A 425 -8.06 -12.94 -4.54
N PRO A 426 -9.40 -12.88 -4.60
CA PRO A 426 -10.10 -11.80 -5.28
C PRO A 426 -9.97 -10.50 -4.51
N VAL A 427 -10.17 -9.38 -5.19
CA VAL A 427 -10.11 -8.06 -4.55
C VAL A 427 -11.35 -7.86 -3.69
N ALA A 428 -11.18 -7.24 -2.53
CA ALA A 428 -12.30 -6.98 -1.63
C ALA A 428 -13.17 -5.86 -2.22
N GLY A 429 -14.47 -6.09 -2.31
CA GLY A 429 -15.45 -5.24 -2.98
C GLY A 429 -15.77 -5.66 -4.42
N ASP A 430 -15.12 -6.69 -4.97
CA ASP A 430 -15.49 -7.24 -6.28
C ASP A 430 -16.85 -7.93 -6.21
N ASP A 431 -17.62 -7.83 -7.30
CA ASP A 431 -18.85 -8.58 -7.48
C ASP A 431 -18.56 -10.05 -7.76
N MET A 432 -19.33 -10.91 -7.11
CA MET A 432 -19.39 -12.34 -7.32
C MET A 432 -20.63 -12.68 -8.14
N ILE A 433 -20.43 -13.42 -9.23
CA ILE A 433 -21.50 -13.92 -10.08
C ILE A 433 -21.33 -15.42 -10.28
N CYS A 434 -22.39 -16.17 -10.00
CA CYS A 434 -22.46 -17.58 -10.37
C CYS A 434 -22.71 -17.71 -11.87
N VAL A 435 -21.90 -18.54 -12.52
CA VAL A 435 -21.96 -18.78 -13.96
C VAL A 435 -22.10 -20.28 -14.23
N GLU A 436 -22.77 -20.63 -15.32
CA GLU A 436 -23.02 -22.05 -15.63
C GLU A 436 -21.76 -22.80 -16.08
N ASN A 437 -20.83 -22.10 -16.75
CA ASN A 437 -19.71 -22.73 -17.45
C ASN A 437 -18.35 -22.14 -17.07
N GLU A 438 -17.46 -23.01 -16.59
CA GLU A 438 -16.10 -22.66 -16.15
C GLU A 438 -15.24 -22.13 -17.29
N ARG A 439 -15.51 -22.56 -18.54
CA ARG A 439 -14.78 -22.06 -19.71
C ARG A 439 -15.06 -20.58 -19.96
N LYS A 440 -16.34 -20.18 -19.91
CA LYS A 440 -16.75 -18.78 -20.05
C LYS A 440 -16.18 -17.93 -18.92
N ALA A 441 -16.25 -18.42 -17.68
CA ALA A 441 -15.68 -17.74 -16.51
C ALA A 441 -14.18 -17.45 -16.69
N ARG A 442 -13.42 -18.45 -17.15
CA ARG A 442 -11.98 -18.34 -17.39
C ARG A 442 -11.64 -17.34 -18.48
N GLU A 443 -12.43 -17.30 -19.55
CA GLU A 443 -12.22 -16.38 -20.67
C GLU A 443 -12.46 -14.92 -20.24
N VAL A 444 -13.56 -14.66 -19.54
CA VAL A 444 -13.88 -13.32 -18.99
C VAL A 444 -12.82 -12.88 -17.97
N ALA A 445 -12.44 -13.75 -17.05
CA ALA A 445 -11.38 -13.48 -16.08
C ALA A 445 -10.03 -13.16 -16.76
N GLY A 446 -9.64 -13.94 -17.77
CA GLY A 446 -8.41 -13.73 -18.54
C GLY A 446 -8.42 -12.43 -19.33
N HIS A 447 -9.56 -12.05 -19.88
CA HIS A 447 -9.76 -10.76 -20.54
C HIS A 447 -9.55 -9.60 -19.56
N ARG A 448 -10.22 -9.63 -18.40
CA ARG A 448 -10.09 -8.61 -17.34
C ARG A 448 -8.66 -8.49 -16.83
N GLN A 449 -7.96 -9.61 -16.63
CA GLN A 449 -6.57 -9.61 -16.18
C GLN A 449 -5.63 -8.97 -17.20
N THR A 450 -5.83 -9.25 -18.49
CA THR A 450 -5.03 -8.68 -19.58
C THR A 450 -5.24 -7.17 -19.65
N LYS A 451 -6.51 -6.74 -19.66
CA LYS A 451 -6.92 -5.33 -19.66
C LYS A 451 -6.30 -4.55 -18.51
N ALA A 452 -6.39 -5.06 -17.29
CA ALA A 452 -5.82 -4.38 -16.12
C ALA A 452 -4.29 -4.33 -16.12
N LYS A 453 -3.64 -5.36 -16.66
CA LYS A 453 -2.17 -5.36 -16.83
C LYS A 453 -1.73 -4.30 -17.83
N GLU A 454 -2.42 -4.17 -18.94
CA GLU A 454 -2.15 -3.14 -19.96
C GLU A 454 -2.35 -1.74 -19.38
N LEU A 455 -3.45 -1.52 -18.66
CA LEU A 455 -3.76 -0.24 -17.99
C LEU A 455 -2.70 0.12 -16.94
N LYS A 456 -2.19 -0.86 -16.18
CA LYS A 456 -1.11 -0.65 -15.20
C LYS A 456 0.21 -0.28 -15.88
N ILE A 457 0.55 -0.93 -17.00
CA ILE A 457 1.76 -0.62 -17.78
C ILE A 457 1.66 0.78 -18.38
N ALA A 458 0.51 1.15 -18.95
CA ALA A 458 0.27 2.48 -19.51
C ALA A 458 0.44 3.58 -18.45
N ARG A 459 -0.17 3.40 -17.27
CA ARG A 459 0.01 4.33 -16.13
C ARG A 459 1.46 4.43 -15.69
N GLN A 460 2.17 3.31 -15.56
CA GLN A 460 3.60 3.31 -15.18
C GLN A 460 4.49 4.01 -16.20
N GLN A 461 4.22 3.84 -17.51
CA GLN A 461 4.98 4.51 -18.56
C GLN A 461 4.75 6.03 -18.53
N LYS A 462 3.49 6.47 -18.36
CA LYS A 462 3.15 7.89 -18.19
C LYS A 462 3.89 8.50 -17.01
N SER A 463 3.78 7.89 -15.82
CA SER A 463 4.48 8.39 -14.63
C SER A 463 6.01 8.34 -14.75
N LYS A 464 6.60 7.38 -15.48
CA LYS A 464 8.06 7.33 -15.69
C LYS A 464 8.56 8.48 -16.57
N LEU A 465 7.79 8.86 -17.59
CA LEU A 465 8.13 10.00 -18.44
C LEU A 465 8.04 11.31 -17.65
N ASP A 466 6.95 11.52 -16.90
CA ASP A 466 6.79 12.69 -16.02
C ASP A 466 7.93 12.77 -14.99
N ASN A 467 8.26 11.65 -14.35
CA ASN A 467 9.35 11.58 -13.38
C ASN A 467 10.74 11.79 -14.00
N MET A 468 10.95 11.49 -15.29
CA MET A 468 12.23 11.72 -15.96
C MET A 468 12.48 13.22 -16.17
N PHE A 469 11.43 14.00 -16.42
CA PHE A 469 11.51 15.46 -16.48
C PHE A 469 11.70 16.09 -15.10
N ASN A 470 10.98 15.60 -14.08
CA ASN A 470 11.08 16.14 -12.71
C ASN A 470 12.43 15.80 -12.05
N ARG A 471 13.00 14.61 -12.30
CA ARG A 471 14.35 14.24 -11.81
C ARG A 471 15.48 15.12 -12.36
N MET A 472 15.23 15.88 -13.42
CA MET A 472 16.20 16.84 -13.95
C MET A 472 16.08 18.21 -13.28
N ALA A 473 14.93 18.50 -12.64
CA ALA A 473 14.63 19.77 -12.00
C ALA A 473 14.80 19.74 -10.46
N GLU A 474 14.44 18.62 -9.83
CA GLU A 474 14.54 18.39 -8.39
C GLU A 474 15.68 17.40 -8.12
N GLY A 475 16.53 17.68 -7.14
CA GLY A 475 17.68 16.84 -6.78
C GLY A 475 17.31 15.40 -6.39
N ASP A 476 18.30 14.59 -5.97
CA ASP A 476 18.08 13.18 -5.62
C ASP A 476 17.05 12.99 -4.49
N ILE A 477 15.78 12.79 -4.85
CA ILE A 477 14.70 12.43 -3.92
C ILE A 477 15.04 11.06 -3.32
N LYS A 478 15.14 10.99 -2.00
CA LYS A 478 15.44 9.73 -1.30
C LYS A 478 14.19 8.86 -1.31
N ASN A 479 14.32 7.59 -1.70
CA ASN A 479 13.22 6.65 -1.70
C ASN A 479 13.33 5.68 -0.52
N VAL A 480 12.22 5.48 0.19
CA VAL A 480 12.07 4.43 1.19
C VAL A 480 11.24 3.32 0.57
N ASN A 481 11.90 2.22 0.20
CA ASN A 481 11.26 1.11 -0.46
C ASN A 481 10.70 0.12 0.57
N ILE A 482 9.44 -0.28 0.38
CA ILE A 482 8.73 -1.14 1.31
C ILE A 482 8.11 -2.32 0.57
N ILE A 483 8.23 -3.51 1.14
CA ILE A 483 7.48 -4.70 0.77
C ILE A 483 6.54 -5.06 1.91
N LEU A 484 5.24 -5.12 1.62
CA LEU A 484 4.20 -5.38 2.59
C LEU A 484 3.54 -6.74 2.32
N LYS A 485 3.45 -7.59 3.36
CA LYS A 485 2.63 -8.79 3.33
C LYS A 485 1.64 -8.76 4.49
N ALA A 486 0.39 -9.09 4.20
CA ALA A 486 -0.65 -9.17 5.22
C ALA A 486 -1.47 -10.47 5.08
N ASP A 487 -2.22 -10.79 6.12
CA ASP A 487 -3.08 -11.97 6.19
C ASP A 487 -4.35 -11.83 5.34
N VAL A 488 -4.91 -10.63 5.27
CA VAL A 488 -6.09 -10.30 4.48
C VAL A 488 -5.81 -9.19 3.45
N GLN A 489 -6.61 -9.14 2.39
CA GLN A 489 -6.51 -8.12 1.35
C GLN A 489 -6.83 -6.71 1.86
N GLY A 490 -7.86 -6.56 2.73
CA GLY A 490 -8.29 -5.26 3.20
C GLY A 490 -7.21 -4.50 3.99
N SER A 491 -6.47 -5.20 4.85
CA SER A 491 -5.38 -4.61 5.64
C SER A 491 -4.25 -4.10 4.75
N ILE A 492 -3.99 -4.73 3.60
CA ILE A 492 -2.98 -4.24 2.65
C ILE A 492 -3.39 -2.87 2.12
N GLU A 493 -4.63 -2.70 1.69
CA GLU A 493 -5.13 -1.44 1.15
C GLU A 493 -5.05 -0.31 2.19
N ALA A 494 -5.49 -0.60 3.42
CA ALA A 494 -5.44 0.35 4.53
C ALA A 494 -4.01 0.77 4.89
N ILE A 495 -3.09 -0.19 5.01
CA ILE A 495 -1.68 0.10 5.34
C ILE A 495 -1.01 0.85 4.18
N VAL A 496 -1.25 0.46 2.92
CA VAL A 496 -0.65 1.14 1.76
C VAL A 496 -1.10 2.60 1.69
N ASP A 497 -2.39 2.88 1.87
CA ASP A 497 -2.90 4.25 1.89
C ASP A 497 -2.28 5.08 3.03
N ALA A 498 -2.20 4.51 4.24
CA ALA A 498 -1.56 5.15 5.38
C ALA A 498 -0.06 5.43 5.14
N LEU A 499 0.67 4.50 4.50
CA LEU A 499 2.09 4.67 4.21
C LEU A 499 2.35 5.68 3.09
N VAL A 500 1.48 5.76 2.08
CA VAL A 500 1.62 6.73 0.99
C VAL A 500 1.42 8.15 1.51
N LYS A 501 0.51 8.35 2.47
CA LYS A 501 0.28 9.65 3.15
C LYS A 501 1.50 10.18 3.92
N LEU A 502 2.47 9.33 4.27
CA LEU A 502 3.73 9.73 4.90
C LEU A 502 4.80 10.25 3.92
N SER A 503 4.50 10.32 2.62
CA SER A 503 5.46 10.78 1.61
C SER A 503 5.56 12.31 1.61
N ASN A 504 6.79 12.83 1.56
CA ASN A 504 7.10 14.25 1.50
C ASN A 504 7.94 14.59 0.25
N GLU A 505 8.19 15.87 0.02
CA GLU A 505 9.00 16.36 -1.11
C GLU A 505 10.46 15.84 -1.07
N GLU A 506 11.06 15.70 0.12
CA GLU A 506 12.44 15.21 0.27
C GLU A 506 12.57 13.67 0.27
N VAL A 507 11.56 12.98 0.83
CA VAL A 507 11.57 11.52 1.00
C VAL A 507 10.26 10.92 0.52
N LYS A 508 10.37 10.07 -0.50
CA LYS A 508 9.23 9.37 -1.08
C LYS A 508 9.12 7.96 -0.53
N VAL A 509 7.97 7.61 0.05
CA VAL A 509 7.66 6.25 0.49
C VAL A 509 7.09 5.47 -0.70
N SER A 510 7.72 4.36 -1.07
CA SER A 510 7.33 3.56 -2.23
C SER A 510 7.09 2.11 -1.84
N VAL A 511 5.84 1.66 -1.94
CA VAL A 511 5.49 0.25 -1.80
C VAL A 511 5.80 -0.48 -3.09
N VAL A 512 6.89 -1.24 -3.11
CA VAL A 512 7.40 -1.97 -4.29
C VAL A 512 6.50 -3.18 -4.62
N SER A 513 6.08 -3.89 -3.57
CA SER A 513 5.24 -5.06 -3.68
C SER A 513 4.35 -5.17 -2.47
N SER A 514 3.08 -5.47 -2.70
CA SER A 514 2.12 -5.84 -1.67
C SER A 514 1.42 -7.12 -2.06
N GLY A 515 1.13 -7.99 -1.10
CA GLY A 515 0.41 -9.23 -1.38
C GLY A 515 -0.10 -9.95 -0.14
N VAL A 516 -1.11 -10.77 -0.35
CA VAL A 516 -1.76 -11.55 0.72
C VAL A 516 -1.01 -12.85 0.96
N GLY A 517 -0.83 -13.21 2.23
CA GLY A 517 -0.21 -14.45 2.68
C GLY A 517 1.17 -14.29 3.29
N GLY A 518 1.80 -15.43 3.59
CA GLY A 518 3.13 -15.47 4.20
C GLY A 518 4.23 -14.87 3.33
N ILE A 519 5.34 -14.48 3.95
CA ILE A 519 6.50 -13.93 3.24
C ILE A 519 7.27 -15.07 2.59
N SER A 520 7.43 -14.99 1.27
CA SER A 520 8.03 -16.01 0.42
C SER A 520 9.49 -15.70 0.06
N GLU A 521 10.17 -16.69 -0.54
CA GLU A 521 11.54 -16.54 -1.04
C GLU A 521 11.64 -15.46 -2.14
N THR A 522 10.61 -15.31 -2.97
CA THR A 522 10.58 -14.28 -4.01
C THR A 522 10.51 -12.88 -3.43
N ASP A 523 9.84 -12.70 -2.29
CA ASP A 523 9.74 -11.41 -1.61
C ASP A 523 11.08 -11.03 -0.97
N ALA A 524 11.79 -12.00 -0.38
CA ALA A 524 13.13 -11.79 0.17
C ALA A 524 14.14 -11.36 -0.92
N ASN A 525 14.11 -12.03 -2.08
CA ASN A 525 14.98 -11.67 -3.20
C ASN A 525 14.62 -10.30 -3.81
N LEU A 526 13.34 -9.96 -3.87
CA LEU A 526 12.90 -8.64 -4.32
C LEU A 526 13.34 -7.53 -3.37
N ALA A 527 13.31 -7.80 -2.06
CA ALA A 527 13.79 -6.88 -1.04
C ALA A 527 15.28 -6.58 -1.21
N LEU A 528 16.09 -7.61 -1.45
CA LEU A 528 17.52 -7.48 -1.72
C LEU A 528 17.81 -6.65 -2.98
N ALA A 529 17.08 -6.92 -4.06
CA ALA A 529 17.28 -6.22 -5.32
C ALA A 529 16.87 -4.74 -5.26
N SER A 530 15.93 -4.39 -4.37
CA SER A 530 15.33 -3.05 -4.30
C SER A 530 15.75 -2.27 -3.05
N ASP A 531 16.63 -2.81 -2.20
CA ASP A 531 16.95 -2.29 -0.87
C ASP A 531 15.68 -1.92 -0.06
N ALA A 532 14.74 -2.86 -0.02
CA ALA A 532 13.42 -2.64 0.57
C ALA A 532 13.29 -3.29 1.96
N MET A 533 12.61 -2.59 2.86
CA MET A 533 12.21 -3.13 4.16
C MET A 533 11.00 -4.04 4.01
N ILE A 534 10.98 -5.17 4.72
CA ILE A 534 9.86 -6.11 4.70
C ILE A 534 9.04 -5.96 5.97
N PHE A 535 7.74 -5.68 5.81
CA PHE A 535 6.76 -5.70 6.90
C PHE A 535 5.76 -6.84 6.72
N GLY A 536 5.61 -7.65 7.76
CA GLY A 536 4.59 -8.68 7.86
C GLY A 536 3.50 -8.29 8.85
N PHE A 537 2.28 -8.05 8.37
CA PHE A 537 1.10 -7.78 9.21
C PHE A 537 0.31 -9.07 9.43
N ASN A 538 0.28 -9.58 10.66
CA ASN A 538 -0.33 -10.87 11.03
C ASN A 538 0.16 -12.11 10.24
N VAL A 539 1.26 -11.98 9.52
CA VAL A 539 1.87 -13.05 8.72
C VAL A 539 3.29 -13.35 9.17
N ARG A 540 3.76 -14.55 8.83
CA ARG A 540 5.12 -15.01 9.12
C ARG A 540 5.86 -15.33 7.82
N ALA A 541 7.18 -15.25 7.89
CA ALA A 541 8.04 -15.69 6.81
C ALA A 541 8.20 -17.21 6.81
N ASP A 542 8.24 -17.78 5.61
CA ASP A 542 8.56 -19.19 5.45
C ASP A 542 10.02 -19.47 5.77
N VAL A 543 10.34 -20.71 6.15
CA VAL A 543 11.67 -21.12 6.62
C VAL A 543 12.77 -20.78 5.61
N LYS A 544 12.48 -20.87 4.31
CA LYS A 544 13.42 -20.51 3.23
C LYS A 544 13.66 -19.00 3.15
N ALA A 545 12.58 -18.22 3.16
CA ALA A 545 12.65 -16.76 3.13
C ALA A 545 13.43 -16.21 4.33
N LYS A 546 13.14 -16.74 5.53
CA LYS A 546 13.82 -16.34 6.77
C LYS A 546 15.33 -16.55 6.71
N ARG A 547 15.80 -17.66 6.13
CA ARG A 547 17.24 -17.93 6.00
C ARG A 547 17.95 -16.89 5.13
N ILE A 548 17.33 -16.48 4.03
CA ILE A 548 17.89 -15.47 3.11
C ILE A 548 17.92 -14.10 3.80
N ILE A 549 16.84 -13.75 4.50
CA ILE A 549 16.72 -12.50 5.24
C ILE A 549 17.80 -12.42 6.33
N ASP A 550 17.98 -13.50 7.11
CA ASP A 550 18.98 -13.56 8.18
C ASP A 550 20.43 -13.58 7.63
N SER A 551 20.68 -14.22 6.47
CA SER A 551 22.03 -14.30 5.89
C SER A 551 22.49 -13.00 5.25
N GLU A 552 21.58 -12.28 4.61
CA GLU A 552 21.89 -11.04 3.88
C GLU A 552 21.60 -9.77 4.70
N GLY A 553 21.00 -9.92 5.90
CA GLY A 553 20.72 -8.80 6.80
C GLY A 553 19.56 -7.91 6.35
N VAL A 554 18.57 -8.47 5.64
CA VAL A 554 17.38 -7.71 5.21
C VAL A 554 16.53 -7.33 6.41
N PHE A 555 16.07 -6.08 6.45
CA PHE A 555 15.20 -5.61 7.53
C PHE A 555 13.82 -6.26 7.44
N LEU A 556 13.48 -7.07 8.44
CA LEU A 556 12.19 -7.75 8.56
C LEU A 556 11.59 -7.47 9.94
N LYS A 557 10.37 -6.93 9.96
CA LYS A 557 9.58 -6.79 11.19
C LYS A 557 8.16 -7.33 11.02
N TYR A 558 7.62 -7.81 12.13
CA TYR A 558 6.26 -8.33 12.20
C TYR A 558 5.44 -7.46 13.13
N TYR A 559 4.24 -7.16 12.71
CA TYR A 559 3.31 -6.33 13.47
C TYR A 559 1.91 -6.94 13.45
N SER A 560 1.14 -6.60 14.47
CA SER A 560 -0.27 -6.98 14.58
C SER A 560 -1.19 -5.78 14.76
N VAL A 561 -0.62 -4.58 14.80
CA VAL A 561 -1.33 -3.31 14.90
C VAL A 561 -0.78 -2.37 13.84
N ILE A 562 -1.66 -1.74 13.06
CA ILE A 562 -1.26 -0.90 11.91
C ILE A 562 -0.38 0.29 12.33
N TYR A 563 -0.69 0.94 13.47
CA TYR A 563 0.09 2.09 13.96
C TYR A 563 1.57 1.78 14.17
N GLU A 564 1.90 0.59 14.66
CA GLU A 564 3.30 0.22 14.88
C GLU A 564 4.09 0.16 13.56
N ILE A 565 3.44 -0.19 12.45
CA ILE A 565 4.03 -0.13 11.10
C ILE A 565 4.23 1.33 10.68
N VAL A 566 3.18 2.14 10.82
CA VAL A 566 3.18 3.56 10.43
C VAL A 566 4.29 4.30 11.19
N ASP A 567 4.40 4.09 12.50
CA ASP A 567 5.42 4.71 13.36
C ASP A 567 6.84 4.25 12.99
N GLU A 568 7.02 2.97 12.67
CA GLU A 568 8.32 2.46 12.25
C GLU A 568 8.75 3.05 10.91
N VAL A 569 7.82 3.20 9.96
CA VAL A 569 8.10 3.87 8.69
C VAL A 569 8.35 5.35 8.91
N LYS A 570 7.60 6.03 9.78
CA LYS A 570 7.84 7.43 10.16
C LYS A 570 9.27 7.61 10.67
N ARG A 571 9.75 6.74 11.57
CA ARG A 571 11.15 6.74 12.04
C ARG A 571 12.16 6.47 10.94
N ALA A 572 11.84 5.58 9.99
CA ALA A 572 12.72 5.30 8.87
C ALA A 572 12.83 6.48 7.90
N VAL A 573 11.73 7.21 7.69
CA VAL A 573 11.72 8.46 6.91
C VAL A 573 12.53 9.53 7.64
N GLU A 574 12.32 9.72 8.95
CA GLU A 574 13.10 10.65 9.78
C GLU A 574 14.61 10.34 9.74
N GLY A 575 14.99 9.07 9.81
CA GLY A 575 16.38 8.64 9.70
C GLY A 575 17.02 8.91 8.33
N LYS A 576 16.22 9.16 7.30
CA LYS A 576 16.67 9.49 5.93
C LYS A 576 16.59 10.99 5.64
N LEU A 577 15.89 11.80 6.45
CA LEU A 577 15.88 13.25 6.32
C LEU A 577 17.29 13.81 6.48
N ALA A 578 17.59 14.86 5.72
CA ALA A 578 18.83 15.60 5.94
C ALA A 578 18.72 16.32 7.30
N SER A 579 19.72 16.14 8.15
CA SER A 579 19.82 16.88 9.40
C SER A 579 19.92 18.37 9.11
N ASP A 580 19.21 19.19 9.90
CA ASP A 580 19.31 20.63 9.77
C ASP A 580 20.51 21.15 10.54
N PHE A 581 21.17 22.18 10.02
CA PHE A 581 22.27 22.82 10.72
C PHE A 581 21.76 24.09 11.37
N GLN A 582 21.61 24.08 12.70
CA GLN A 582 21.34 25.30 13.45
C GLN A 582 22.65 25.93 13.90
N GLU A 583 22.78 27.23 13.65
CA GLU A 583 23.93 28.01 14.11
C GLU A 583 23.65 28.55 15.52
N ASN A 584 24.36 28.02 16.51
CA ASN A 584 24.33 28.54 17.87
C ASN A 584 25.50 29.49 18.10
N ILE A 585 25.21 30.71 18.55
CA ILE A 585 26.24 31.70 18.85
C ILE A 585 26.93 31.30 20.17
N VAL A 586 28.24 31.09 20.11
CA VAL A 586 29.08 30.65 21.23
C VAL A 586 29.69 31.84 21.96
N GLY A 587 30.01 32.91 21.25
CA GLY A 587 30.54 34.14 21.84
C GLY A 587 30.64 35.31 20.87
N VAL A 588 30.74 36.51 21.44
CA VAL A 588 30.86 37.78 20.73
C VAL A 588 32.04 38.55 21.30
N ALA A 589 32.86 39.12 20.44
CA ALA A 589 34.01 39.93 20.83
C ALA A 589 34.06 41.25 20.05
N ASP A 590 34.19 42.36 20.76
CA ASP A 590 34.29 43.70 20.15
C ASP A 590 35.74 44.05 19.86
N VAL A 591 36.02 44.52 18.65
CA VAL A 591 37.34 44.98 18.21
C VAL A 591 37.62 46.39 18.76
N ARG A 592 38.66 46.51 19.58
CA ARG A 592 39.08 47.79 20.18
C ARG A 592 40.27 48.44 19.50
N ASP A 593 41.20 47.63 19.02
CA ASP A 593 42.41 48.11 18.36
C ASP A 593 42.87 47.10 17.32
N VAL A 594 43.69 47.51 16.35
CA VAL A 594 44.15 46.64 15.27
C VAL A 594 45.65 46.78 15.06
N PHE A 595 46.37 45.67 15.20
CA PHE A 595 47.82 45.60 15.13
C PHE A 595 48.26 44.88 13.86
N LYS A 596 49.40 45.26 13.30
CA LYS A 596 49.97 44.58 12.12
C LYS A 596 51.17 43.72 12.54
N ALA A 597 51.02 42.40 12.46
CA ALA A 597 52.06 41.44 12.83
C ALA A 597 52.81 40.92 11.57
N PRO A 598 54.16 40.85 11.56
CA PRO A 598 54.94 40.51 10.37
C PRO A 598 54.72 39.11 9.77
N LYS A 599 54.13 38.16 10.53
CA LYS A 599 53.96 36.75 10.11
C LYS A 599 52.51 36.25 10.02
N ILE A 600 51.54 36.98 10.60
CA ILE A 600 50.15 36.52 10.80
C ILE A 600 49.13 37.55 10.28
N GLY A 601 49.60 38.63 9.63
CA GLY A 601 48.71 39.67 9.10
C GLY A 601 48.18 40.65 10.15
N LEU A 602 46.97 41.17 9.93
CA LEU A 602 46.28 42.06 10.87
C LEU A 602 45.68 41.26 12.04
N ILE A 603 46.05 41.65 13.26
CA ILE A 603 45.54 41.07 14.50
C ILE A 603 44.64 42.10 15.16
N ALA A 604 43.38 41.75 15.34
CA ALA A 604 42.41 42.54 16.07
C ALA A 604 42.59 42.33 17.59
N GLY A 605 42.86 43.39 18.31
CA GLY A 605 42.78 43.41 19.77
C GLY A 605 41.32 43.51 20.19
N CYS A 606 40.76 42.40 20.66
CA CYS A 606 39.35 42.28 20.97
C CYS A 606 39.12 42.07 22.47
N MET A 607 37.94 42.46 22.93
CA MET A 607 37.43 42.08 24.25
C MET A 607 36.16 41.25 24.08
N VAL A 608 36.12 40.07 24.71
CA VAL A 608 34.95 39.20 24.66
C VAL A 608 33.83 39.83 25.48
N THR A 609 32.75 40.24 24.83
CA THR A 609 31.58 40.85 25.47
C THR A 609 30.63 39.81 25.98
N GLU A 610 30.39 38.74 25.22
CA GLU A 610 29.46 37.67 25.57
C GLU A 610 30.01 36.29 25.19
N GLY A 611 29.67 35.27 25.98
CA GLY A 611 30.07 33.89 25.73
C GLY A 611 31.58 33.64 25.78
N THR A 612 32.05 32.74 24.92
CA THR A 612 33.46 32.31 24.85
C THR A 612 33.93 32.24 23.40
N MET A 613 35.11 32.78 23.11
CA MET A 613 35.72 32.67 21.78
C MET A 613 36.53 31.38 21.71
N LYS A 614 36.20 30.47 20.77
CA LYS A 614 36.94 29.22 20.54
C LYS A 614 37.70 29.28 19.23
N ARG A 615 38.95 28.82 19.21
CA ARG A 615 39.83 28.89 18.03
C ARG A 615 39.30 28.10 16.82
N ASN A 616 38.67 26.95 17.04
CA ASN A 616 38.30 26.02 15.96
C ASN A 616 36.90 26.27 15.37
N ASN A 617 36.13 27.19 15.96
CA ASN A 617 34.78 27.46 15.53
C ASN A 617 34.78 28.51 14.40
N PRO A 618 33.82 28.43 13.47
CA PRO A 618 33.63 29.47 12.45
C PRO A 618 33.26 30.80 13.11
N ILE A 619 33.63 31.89 12.43
CA ILE A 619 33.36 33.25 12.87
C ILE A 619 32.73 34.07 11.74
N ARG A 620 32.02 35.12 12.14
CA ARG A 620 31.57 36.19 11.25
C ARG A 620 31.93 37.55 11.84
N VAL A 621 32.33 38.48 10.98
CA VAL A 621 32.68 39.85 11.33
C VAL A 621 31.52 40.76 10.93
N LEU A 622 31.00 41.50 11.89
CA LEU A 622 29.91 42.44 11.74
C LEU A 622 30.41 43.88 11.92
N ARG A 623 29.84 44.80 11.16
CA ARG A 623 30.00 46.25 11.34
C ARG A 623 28.63 46.87 11.28
N GLU A 624 28.26 47.61 12.32
CA GLU A 624 26.92 48.20 12.45
C GLU A 624 25.80 47.14 12.29
N ASN A 625 26.01 45.93 12.83
CA ASN A 625 25.13 44.76 12.73
C ASN A 625 24.97 44.15 11.32
N ILE A 626 25.83 44.50 10.36
CA ILE A 626 25.84 43.92 9.02
C ILE A 626 27.03 42.96 8.90
N VAL A 627 26.79 41.72 8.47
CA VAL A 627 27.84 40.72 8.23
C VAL A 627 28.68 41.14 7.02
N ILE A 628 29.96 41.48 7.24
CA ILE A 628 30.90 41.84 6.17
C ILE A 628 31.67 40.62 5.69
N TYR A 629 32.00 39.71 6.60
CA TYR A 629 32.87 38.58 6.30
C TYR A 629 32.52 37.36 7.14
N GLU A 630 32.55 36.19 6.53
CA GLU A 630 32.44 34.90 7.20
C GLU A 630 33.70 34.09 6.95
N GLY A 631 34.24 33.48 7.99
CA GLY A 631 35.48 32.74 7.87
C GLY A 631 35.84 31.96 9.12
N SER A 632 37.13 31.72 9.28
CA SER A 632 37.70 30.99 10.41
C SER A 632 38.83 31.79 11.04
N LEU A 633 39.11 31.50 12.31
CA LEU A 633 40.22 32.10 13.03
C LEU A 633 41.54 31.49 12.57
N GLU A 634 42.48 32.34 12.18
CA GLU A 634 43.86 31.93 11.92
C GLU A 634 44.63 31.76 13.23
N SER A 635 44.44 32.69 14.17
CA SER A 635 45.05 32.62 15.49
C SER A 635 44.16 33.25 16.57
N LEU A 636 44.23 32.67 17.76
CA LEU A 636 43.61 33.20 18.97
C LEU A 636 44.68 33.25 20.06
N ARG A 637 45.07 34.46 20.46
CA ARG A 637 46.19 34.69 21.37
C ARG A 637 45.77 35.52 22.56
N ARG A 638 46.38 35.26 23.70
CA ARG A 638 46.30 36.13 24.86
C ARG A 638 47.72 36.55 25.23
N PHE A 639 48.00 37.85 25.14
CA PHE A 639 49.35 38.41 25.25
C PHE A 639 50.32 37.77 24.25
N LYS A 640 51.16 36.82 24.71
CA LYS A 640 52.17 36.11 23.90
C LYS A 640 51.83 34.64 23.65
N ASP A 641 50.79 34.12 24.29
CA ASP A 641 50.47 32.69 24.29
C ASP A 641 49.29 32.39 23.37
N ASP A 642 49.41 31.33 22.57
CA ASP A 642 48.30 30.78 21.78
C ASP A 642 47.34 30.02 22.71
N VAL A 643 46.07 30.43 22.73
CA VAL A 643 45.04 29.87 23.60
C VAL A 643 43.91 29.26 22.78
N ASN A 644 43.32 28.17 23.29
CA ASN A 644 42.24 27.47 22.58
C ASN A 644 40.88 28.15 22.79
N GLU A 645 40.68 28.77 23.95
CA GLU A 645 39.45 29.46 24.32
C GLU A 645 39.72 30.70 25.16
N VAL A 646 38.85 31.71 25.03
CA VAL A 646 38.89 32.96 25.80
C VAL A 646 37.49 33.26 26.33
N ASN A 647 37.40 33.49 27.65
CA ASN A 647 36.14 33.70 28.35
C ASN A 647 35.70 35.16 28.35
N LYS A 648 34.42 35.37 28.66
CA LYS A 648 33.79 36.68 28.83
C LYS A 648 34.63 37.65 29.67
N SER A 649 34.67 38.91 29.23
CA SER A 649 35.39 40.02 29.87
C SER A 649 36.92 39.88 29.89
N MET A 650 37.49 38.99 29.06
CA MET A 650 38.94 38.91 28.86
C MET A 650 39.34 39.53 27.52
N GLU A 651 40.55 40.08 27.49
CA GLU A 651 41.18 40.61 26.28
C GLU A 651 41.91 39.49 25.52
N CYS A 652 41.80 39.51 24.19
CA CYS A 652 42.47 38.57 23.31
C CYS A 652 42.85 39.22 21.97
N GLY A 653 43.92 38.74 21.37
CA GLY A 653 44.29 39.01 19.99
C GLY A 653 43.67 37.96 19.07
N ILE A 654 42.89 38.40 18.10
CA ILE A 654 42.19 37.57 17.13
C ILE A 654 42.74 37.86 15.73
N GLY A 655 43.31 36.85 15.07
CA GLY A 655 43.68 36.91 13.65
C GLY A 655 42.62 36.20 12.80
N VAL A 656 42.03 36.91 11.84
CA VAL A 656 41.02 36.36 10.92
C VAL A 656 41.72 35.88 9.66
N LYS A 657 41.47 34.62 9.27
CA LYS A 657 42.09 34.04 8.08
C LYS A 657 41.57 34.74 6.81
N ASP A 658 42.47 35.05 5.88
CA ASP A 658 42.15 35.60 4.54
C ASP A 658 41.33 36.91 4.55
N TYR A 659 41.34 37.66 5.67
CA TYR A 659 40.62 38.93 5.81
C TYR A 659 41.52 40.04 6.39
N ASN A 660 41.62 41.16 5.67
CA ASN A 660 42.57 42.25 5.97
C ASN A 660 41.91 43.62 6.20
N ASP A 661 40.58 43.72 6.34
CA ASP A 661 39.84 45.00 6.56
C ASP A 661 39.12 45.05 7.92
N VAL A 662 39.74 44.51 8.98
CA VAL A 662 39.20 44.63 10.34
C VAL A 662 39.43 46.06 10.85
N LYS A 663 38.36 46.71 11.34
CA LYS A 663 38.40 48.08 11.88
C LYS A 663 37.98 48.11 13.35
N VAL A 664 38.39 49.18 14.02
CA VAL A 664 37.95 49.47 15.40
C VAL A 664 36.44 49.71 15.40
N GLY A 665 35.72 49.03 16.29
CA GLY A 665 34.26 49.05 16.36
C GLY A 665 33.55 47.90 15.64
N ASP A 666 34.28 47.03 14.94
CA ASP A 666 33.71 45.79 14.39
C ASP A 666 33.43 44.78 15.52
N GLN A 667 32.43 43.92 15.33
CA GLN A 667 32.10 42.80 16.23
C GLN A 667 32.45 41.47 15.55
N ILE A 668 33.08 40.58 16.29
CA ILE A 668 33.39 39.23 15.82
C ILE A 668 32.51 38.25 16.59
N GLU A 669 31.56 37.64 15.89
CA GLU A 669 30.73 36.57 16.43
C GLU A 669 31.33 35.21 16.08
N CYS A 670 31.43 34.36 17.08
CA CYS A 670 31.81 32.97 16.96
C CYS A 670 30.56 32.10 17.13
N TYR A 671 30.31 31.22 16.17
CA TYR A 671 29.15 30.32 16.19
C TYR A 671 29.57 28.87 15.98
N GLU A 672 28.72 27.95 16.41
CA GLU A 672 28.88 26.51 16.21
C GLU A 672 27.70 25.98 15.40
N ARG A 673 27.98 25.15 14.40
CA ARG A 673 26.96 24.47 13.62
C ARG A 673 26.60 23.18 14.34
N ILE A 674 25.44 23.15 14.98
CA ILE A 674 24.91 21.96 15.63
C ILE A 674 23.97 21.25 14.65
N GLU A 675 24.22 19.96 14.45
CA GLU A 675 23.36 19.09 13.66
C GLU A 675 22.11 18.72 14.48
N VAL A 676 20.96 19.26 14.09
CA VAL A 676 19.66 18.95 14.71
C VAL A 676 18.92 17.97 13.80
N LYS A 677 18.56 16.81 14.36
CA LYS A 677 17.75 15.82 13.66
C LYS A 677 16.32 16.34 13.52
N ARG A 678 15.82 16.43 12.28
CA ARG A 678 14.42 16.79 12.01
C ARG A 678 13.50 15.61 12.33
N THR A 679 12.34 15.91 12.91
CA THR A 679 11.23 14.97 13.13
C THR A 679 10.09 15.31 12.19
N LEU A 680 9.29 14.31 11.84
CA LEU A 680 8.04 14.51 11.10
C LEU A 680 6.94 14.85 12.12
N ASP A 681 6.28 15.99 11.96
CA ASP A 681 5.03 16.26 12.70
C ASP A 681 3.88 15.48 12.06
#